data_AF-A0A2H0RYQ0-F1
#
_entry.id   AF-A0A2H0RYQ0-F1
#
_cell.length_a   1.000
_cell.length_b   1.000
_cell.length_c   1.000
_cell.angle_alpha   90.00
_cell.angle_beta   90.00
_cell.angle_gamma   90.00
#
_symmetry.space_group_name_H-M   'P 1'
#
loop_
_entity.id
_entity.type
_entity.pdbx_description
1 polymer ?
#
loop_
_entity_poly.entity_id
_entity_poly.type
_entity_poly.pdbx_seq_one_letter_code
_entity_poly.pdbx_strand_id
1 'polypeptide(L)'
;MSEPFLSQLRDQAKPSAAVKNRVRSRVMRRIAPAESLFADVRKNVAPTTSVRNRVRARTMRQIHAGHALGVLEQIRDIVTPSPALRSKLHGQIFMRLEPIRVASRSYRPLKWTASFALFALAIRVSPFLFLAPPTIADSAVTLLPTRGEVSVSVGGLWQPVSNEMTLEPGTMLRTHDGELSILFHDDGVIRLGPNTTISLNDTAKRFGPDSATLNPTLTLFTGELWVQGLMPAYVSGIRVETSYGTVVVNEGSVSVAEDDTVTVRVFDRRAKVLHGSQEISLVAGQRTELWEGNIPLVKKIAETQYDADWPSQNLARDAVHRREIAQLQQERRASVAGILPTSKLYPVKRVAEAMDVLLTFDEDARMQKRIAHANTRLNEAAALLSEDQVTDAAAPLAEYTQVLLAMAGDFETGTLQYFLLQQSLAEATSDMAAALPDDEFYLLKKAVLEASVAIDGVVSAEDVQGMLIMDTLAALIYAVSEGDVANVQKTWIELQPHLAMLEQEEITLQEDMHKEILALLGRFAEAVQSRESQVASIDPELTDQLKAYLPVDHAETVSVMSDEELTILVQGIRDRIFTYHMTRSRLNQFAAEVRAMEGHPEQGRILRRLYVVLPDGPELFPDRIRKEITRVRWQREGDMI
;
A
#
# COMPACT_ATOMS: atom_id res chain seq x y z
N MET A 1 -35.34 25.09 -38.57
CA MET A 1 -35.06 26.52 -38.35
C MET A 1 -33.57 26.71 -38.54
N SER A 2 -33.19 27.50 -39.55
CA SER A 2 -31.85 27.52 -40.14
C SER A 2 -30.84 28.31 -39.30
N GLU A 3 -29.70 27.68 -38.99
CA GLU A 3 -28.49 28.24 -38.34
C GLU A 3 -28.04 29.67 -38.73
N PRO A 4 -28.25 30.20 -39.95
CA PRO A 4 -27.88 31.59 -40.27
C PRO A 4 -28.55 32.67 -39.41
N PHE A 5 -29.71 32.40 -38.78
CA PHE A 5 -30.39 33.42 -37.96
C PHE A 5 -29.71 33.62 -36.59
N LEU A 6 -29.18 32.54 -36.00
CA LEU A 6 -28.52 32.61 -34.68
C LEU A 6 -27.10 33.19 -34.78
N SER A 7 -26.41 33.01 -35.91
CA SER A 7 -25.10 33.65 -36.13
C SER A 7 -25.25 35.18 -36.32
N GLN A 8 -26.28 35.64 -37.03
CA GLN A 8 -26.57 37.07 -37.17
C GLN A 8 -26.93 37.74 -35.83
N LEU A 9 -27.72 37.08 -34.98
CA LEU A 9 -28.02 37.59 -33.63
C LEU A 9 -26.77 37.67 -32.74
N ARG A 10 -25.85 36.71 -32.87
CA ARG A 10 -24.60 36.68 -32.10
C ARG A 10 -23.65 37.80 -32.49
N ASP A 11 -23.62 38.20 -33.76
CA ASP A 11 -22.79 39.33 -34.19
C ASP A 11 -23.43 40.69 -33.92
N GLN A 12 -24.76 40.79 -33.90
CA GLN A 12 -25.45 42.01 -33.48
C GLN A 12 -25.45 42.24 -31.96
N ALA A 13 -25.28 41.18 -31.16
CA ALA A 13 -25.24 41.28 -29.70
C ALA A 13 -23.83 41.57 -29.13
N LYS A 14 -22.77 41.62 -29.95
CA LYS A 14 -21.42 41.95 -29.47
C LYS A 14 -21.31 43.46 -29.21
N PRO A 15 -21.15 43.90 -27.95
CA PRO A 15 -21.00 45.32 -27.65
C PRO A 15 -19.71 45.85 -28.30
N SER A 16 -19.82 47.03 -28.92
CA SER A 16 -18.70 47.66 -29.61
C SER A 16 -17.52 47.93 -28.66
N ALA A 17 -16.30 47.97 -29.21
CA ALA A 17 -15.09 48.18 -28.43
C ALA A 17 -15.14 49.45 -27.56
N ALA A 18 -15.84 50.49 -28.03
CA ALA A 18 -16.07 51.73 -27.26
C ALA A 18 -16.91 51.49 -25.99
N VAL A 19 -17.92 50.62 -26.05
CA VAL A 19 -18.77 50.27 -24.90
C VAL A 19 -17.98 49.43 -23.90
N LYS A 20 -17.21 48.44 -24.37
CA LYS A 20 -16.32 47.64 -23.51
C LYS A 20 -15.30 48.53 -22.77
N ASN A 21 -14.69 49.50 -23.46
CA ASN A 21 -13.73 50.41 -22.85
C ASN A 21 -14.38 51.37 -21.84
N ARG A 22 -15.61 51.84 -22.10
CA ARG A 22 -16.37 52.67 -21.15
C ARG A 22 -16.78 51.89 -19.89
N VAL A 23 -17.16 50.62 -20.02
CA VAL A 23 -17.48 49.77 -18.87
C VAL A 23 -16.20 49.46 -18.07
N ARG A 24 -15.11 49.08 -18.75
CA ARG A 24 -13.82 48.78 -18.11
C ARG A 24 -13.25 49.98 -17.35
N SER A 25 -13.32 51.20 -17.91
CA SER A 25 -12.86 52.41 -17.21
C SER A 25 -13.74 52.76 -15.99
N ARG A 26 -15.05 52.50 -16.06
CA ARG A 26 -15.97 52.70 -14.93
C ARG A 26 -15.75 51.68 -13.81
N VAL A 27 -15.40 50.44 -14.16
CA VAL A 27 -15.03 49.37 -13.22
C VAL A 27 -13.67 49.68 -12.59
N MET A 28 -12.66 50.05 -13.37
CA MET A 28 -11.34 50.43 -12.85
C MET A 28 -11.39 51.67 -11.96
N ARG A 29 -12.27 52.65 -12.23
CA ARG A 29 -12.51 53.78 -11.31
C ARG A 29 -13.16 53.38 -9.98
N ARG A 30 -13.85 52.23 -9.93
CA ARG A 30 -14.43 51.68 -8.69
C ARG A 30 -13.47 50.74 -7.95
N ILE A 31 -12.45 50.22 -8.64
CA ILE A 31 -11.45 49.29 -8.09
C ILE A 31 -10.15 50.02 -7.70
N ALA A 32 -9.92 51.25 -8.19
CA ALA A 32 -8.81 52.08 -7.74
C ALA A 32 -8.86 52.25 -6.21
N PRO A 33 -7.83 51.80 -5.47
CA PRO A 33 -7.88 51.71 -4.03
C PRO A 33 -7.83 53.11 -3.41
N ALA A 34 -8.73 53.38 -2.48
CA ALA A 34 -8.67 54.53 -1.59
C ALA A 34 -7.53 54.32 -0.57
N GLU A 35 -6.28 54.35 -1.04
CA GLU A 35 -5.08 54.10 -0.23
C GLU A 35 -4.76 55.23 0.76
N SER A 36 -5.34 56.42 0.61
CA SER A 36 -5.02 57.54 1.52
C SER A 36 -5.87 57.61 2.80
N LEU A 37 -7.05 57.00 2.86
CA LEU A 37 -7.92 57.08 4.04
C LEU A 37 -7.67 55.96 5.07
N PHE A 38 -7.16 54.80 4.64
CA PHE A 38 -6.93 53.66 5.55
C PHE A 38 -5.48 53.53 6.03
N ALA A 39 -4.51 54.17 5.38
CA ALA A 39 -3.11 54.16 5.82
C ALA A 39 -2.94 54.85 7.19
N ASP A 40 -3.64 55.96 7.42
CA ASP A 40 -3.59 56.70 8.69
C ASP A 40 -4.35 55.99 9.82
N VAL A 41 -5.39 55.22 9.50
CA VAL A 41 -6.07 54.37 10.49
C VAL A 41 -5.22 53.16 10.85
N ARG A 42 -4.49 52.57 9.90
CA ARG A 42 -3.64 51.39 10.13
C ARG A 42 -2.43 51.72 11.02
N LYS A 43 -1.89 52.95 10.93
CA LYS A 43 -0.80 53.42 11.80
C LYS A 43 -1.25 53.64 13.25
N ASN A 44 -2.51 54.02 13.47
CA ASN A 44 -3.05 54.31 14.80
C ASN A 44 -3.71 53.11 15.50
N VAL A 45 -3.89 51.99 14.80
CA VAL A 45 -4.54 50.77 15.34
C VAL A 45 -3.57 49.60 15.46
N ALA A 46 -2.30 49.75 15.06
CA ALA A 46 -1.29 48.71 15.25
C ALA A 46 -1.00 48.51 16.76
N PRO A 47 -1.32 47.35 17.35
CA PRO A 47 -1.14 47.13 18.78
C PRO A 47 0.35 47.09 19.13
N THR A 48 0.73 47.73 20.23
CA THR A 48 2.10 47.70 20.76
C THR A 48 2.52 46.27 21.09
N THR A 49 3.82 45.98 21.01
CA THR A 49 4.41 44.65 21.21
C THR A 49 4.01 44.02 22.55
N SER A 50 3.80 44.83 23.59
CA SER A 50 3.30 44.40 24.89
C SER A 50 1.84 43.93 24.87
N VAL A 51 0.97 44.58 24.10
CA VAL A 51 -0.43 44.17 23.90
C VAL A 51 -0.48 42.88 23.08
N ARG A 52 0.35 42.76 22.04
CA ARG A 52 0.44 41.55 21.21
C ARG A 52 0.89 40.33 22.02
N ASN A 53 1.89 40.51 22.89
CA ASN A 53 2.35 39.43 23.77
C ASN A 53 1.33 39.07 24.86
N ARG A 54 0.59 40.05 25.38
CA ARG A 54 -0.47 39.82 26.38
C ARG A 54 -1.68 39.11 25.76
N VAL A 55 -2.04 39.43 24.52
CA VAL A 55 -3.08 38.71 23.76
C VAL A 55 -2.59 37.30 23.46
N ARG A 56 -1.37 37.12 22.92
CA ARG A 56 -0.82 35.79 22.59
C ARG A 56 -0.70 34.88 23.83
N ALA A 57 -0.30 35.42 24.99
CA ALA A 57 -0.30 34.69 26.24
C ALA A 57 -1.70 34.32 26.74
N ARG A 58 -2.70 35.19 26.49
CA ARG A 58 -4.11 34.92 26.80
C ARG A 58 -4.70 33.86 25.86
N THR A 59 -4.38 33.92 24.57
CA THR A 59 -4.81 32.93 23.57
C THR A 59 -4.16 31.58 23.84
N MET A 60 -2.86 31.53 24.14
CA MET A 60 -2.16 30.27 24.49
C MET A 60 -2.72 29.63 25.76
N ARG A 61 -3.11 30.43 26.77
CA ARG A 61 -3.81 29.94 27.96
C ARG A 61 -5.23 29.43 27.67
N GLN A 62 -5.89 29.92 26.63
CA GLN A 62 -7.22 29.46 26.21
C GLN A 62 -7.18 28.21 25.32
N ILE A 63 -6.05 27.95 24.64
CA ILE A 63 -5.91 26.81 23.73
C ILE A 63 -5.56 25.50 24.48
N HIS A 64 -4.98 25.55 25.68
CA HIS A 64 -4.48 24.37 26.41
C HIS A 64 -5.41 23.75 27.47
N ALA A 65 -6.71 24.05 27.47
CA ALA A 65 -7.65 23.40 28.40
C ALA A 65 -8.84 22.83 27.62
N GLY A 66 -9.33 21.64 27.97
CA GLY A 66 -10.42 20.94 27.26
C GLY A 66 -11.72 21.75 27.19
N HIS A 67 -11.97 22.43 26.07
CA HIS A 67 -12.99 23.49 25.95
C HIS A 67 -14.33 23.07 25.32
N ALA A 68 -14.56 21.81 24.97
CA ALA A 68 -15.88 21.42 24.44
C ALA A 68 -17.01 21.55 25.48
N LEU A 69 -16.72 21.32 26.77
CA LEU A 69 -17.71 21.44 27.86
C LEU A 69 -17.91 22.91 28.33
N GLY A 70 -16.88 23.76 28.24
CA GLY A 70 -16.91 25.12 28.80
C GLY A 70 -17.70 26.16 28.00
N VAL A 71 -17.89 25.98 26.69
CA VAL A 71 -18.63 26.94 25.86
C VAL A 71 -20.14 26.89 26.18
N LEU A 72 -20.69 25.71 26.45
CA LEU A 72 -22.09 25.55 26.84
C LEU A 72 -22.36 26.11 28.24
N GLU A 73 -21.42 25.96 29.18
CA GLU A 73 -21.52 26.59 30.51
C GLU A 73 -21.39 28.11 30.43
N GLN A 74 -20.51 28.65 29.58
CA GLN A 74 -20.42 30.10 29.37
C GLN A 74 -21.66 30.68 28.69
N ILE A 75 -22.25 29.97 27.72
CA ILE A 75 -23.52 30.39 27.10
C ILE A 75 -24.64 30.32 28.14
N ARG A 76 -24.68 29.29 28.99
CA ARG A 76 -25.63 29.19 30.10
C ARG A 76 -25.48 30.40 31.03
N ASP A 77 -24.27 30.72 31.48
CA ASP A 77 -24.01 31.84 32.40
C ASP A 77 -24.30 33.21 31.78
N ILE A 78 -24.10 33.39 30.47
CA ILE A 78 -24.46 34.61 29.75
C ILE A 78 -25.99 34.74 29.57
N VAL A 79 -26.70 33.61 29.43
CA VAL A 79 -28.16 33.60 29.18
C VAL A 79 -28.96 33.57 30.48
N THR A 80 -28.42 33.11 31.61
CA THR A 80 -29.11 33.23 32.91
C THR A 80 -28.98 34.65 33.46
N PRO A 81 -30.08 35.44 33.55
CA PRO A 81 -30.01 36.78 34.10
C PRO A 81 -29.65 36.74 35.59
N SER A 82 -28.80 37.67 36.03
CA SER A 82 -28.38 37.75 37.44
C SER A 82 -29.59 37.88 38.38
N PRO A 83 -29.51 37.39 39.63
CA PRO A 83 -30.64 37.43 40.57
C PRO A 83 -31.21 38.84 40.78
N ALA A 84 -30.34 39.85 40.76
CA ALA A 84 -30.69 41.25 40.86
C ALA A 84 -31.42 41.79 39.60
N LEU A 85 -31.02 41.34 38.40
CA LEU A 85 -31.72 41.70 37.17
C LEU A 85 -33.09 41.00 37.11
N ARG A 86 -33.15 39.76 37.59
CA ARG A 86 -34.37 38.95 37.65
C ARG A 86 -35.42 39.59 38.57
N SER A 87 -35.04 40.05 39.75
CA SER A 87 -35.97 40.76 40.66
C SER A 87 -36.41 42.12 40.10
N LYS A 88 -35.51 42.85 39.42
CA LYS A 88 -35.83 44.14 38.78
C LYS A 88 -36.77 43.98 37.59
N LEU A 89 -36.55 42.97 36.75
CA LEU A 89 -37.44 42.60 35.65
C LEU A 89 -38.79 42.11 36.18
N HIS A 90 -38.81 41.29 37.23
CA HIS A 90 -40.05 40.82 37.84
C HIS A 90 -40.88 42.00 38.40
N GLY A 91 -40.23 42.97 39.06
CA GLY A 91 -40.89 44.17 39.58
C GLY A 91 -41.40 45.13 38.49
N GLN A 92 -40.64 45.33 37.41
CA GLN A 92 -41.03 46.23 36.32
C GLN A 92 -42.06 45.63 35.35
N ILE A 93 -42.01 44.32 35.12
CA ILE A 93 -42.89 43.64 34.17
C ILE A 93 -44.25 43.35 34.82
N PHE A 94 -44.31 42.90 36.08
CA PHE A 94 -45.59 42.60 36.73
C PHE A 94 -46.43 43.85 37.04
N MET A 95 -45.81 45.00 37.32
CA MET A 95 -46.53 46.25 37.61
C MET A 95 -47.12 46.94 36.37
N ARG A 96 -46.76 46.52 35.15
CA ARG A 96 -47.28 47.08 33.89
C ARG A 96 -48.21 46.14 33.11
N LEU A 97 -48.52 44.97 33.68
CA LEU A 97 -49.48 44.03 33.12
C LEU A 97 -50.85 44.24 33.77
N GLU A 98 -51.50 45.35 33.47
CA GLU A 98 -52.96 45.39 33.58
C GLU A 98 -53.52 44.38 32.56
N PRO A 99 -54.34 43.39 32.98
CA PRO A 99 -54.85 42.40 32.07
C PRO A 99 -55.97 43.01 31.24
N ILE A 100 -55.64 43.57 30.08
CA ILE A 100 -56.63 43.69 29.01
C ILE A 100 -57.00 42.26 28.62
N ARG A 101 -58.17 41.80 29.09
CA ARG A 101 -58.76 40.51 28.73
C ARG A 101 -59.21 40.57 27.26
N VAL A 102 -58.26 40.54 26.34
CA VAL A 102 -58.53 40.08 24.99
C VAL A 102 -58.42 38.57 25.04
N ALA A 103 -59.55 37.88 24.85
CA ALA A 103 -59.62 36.43 24.74
C ALA A 103 -58.93 35.95 23.44
N SER A 104 -57.61 36.10 23.37
CA SER A 104 -56.81 35.30 22.46
C SER A 104 -56.55 33.98 23.16
N ARG A 105 -57.17 32.89 22.67
CA ARG A 105 -56.73 31.53 22.99
C ARG A 105 -55.23 31.47 22.68
N SER A 106 -54.44 31.51 23.74
CA SER A 106 -52.99 31.64 23.66
C SER A 106 -52.42 30.34 23.12
N TYR A 107 -52.17 30.30 21.81
CA TYR A 107 -51.33 29.27 21.18
C TYR A 107 -49.84 29.49 21.51
N ARG A 108 -49.47 30.30 22.51
CA ARG A 108 -48.07 30.52 22.90
C ARG A 108 -47.32 29.24 23.28
N PRO A 109 -47.85 28.31 24.11
CA PRO A 109 -47.16 27.06 24.35
C PRO A 109 -47.02 26.24 23.06
N LEU A 110 -48.05 26.23 22.20
CA LEU A 110 -48.01 25.55 20.91
C LEU A 110 -46.95 26.13 19.97
N LYS A 111 -46.77 27.46 19.95
CA LYS A 111 -45.72 28.14 19.18
C LYS A 111 -44.33 27.80 19.71
N TRP A 112 -44.14 27.76 21.02
CA TRP A 112 -42.87 27.35 21.61
C TRP A 112 -42.55 25.88 21.35
N THR A 113 -43.54 24.97 21.49
CA THR A 113 -43.35 23.56 21.14
C THR A 113 -43.10 23.37 19.65
N ALA A 114 -43.79 24.12 18.78
CA ALA A 114 -43.57 24.07 17.33
C ALA A 114 -42.18 24.61 16.95
N SER A 115 -41.75 25.74 17.52
CA SER A 115 -40.42 26.28 17.30
C SER A 115 -39.32 25.35 17.83
N PHE A 116 -39.53 24.74 18.99
CA PHE A 116 -38.59 23.77 19.56
C PHE A 116 -38.55 22.48 18.73
N ALA A 117 -39.70 21.99 18.25
CA ALA A 117 -39.77 20.85 17.35
C ALA A 117 -39.11 21.16 16.00
N LEU A 118 -39.30 22.36 15.45
CA LEU A 118 -38.69 22.78 14.19
C LEU A 118 -37.19 23.01 14.36
N PHE A 119 -36.74 23.51 15.51
CA PHE A 119 -35.33 23.60 15.87
C PHE A 119 -34.69 22.23 16.07
N ALA A 120 -35.35 21.32 16.78
CA ALA A 120 -34.89 19.94 16.95
C ALA A 120 -34.87 19.19 15.60
N LEU A 121 -35.85 19.43 14.74
CA LEU A 121 -35.88 18.92 13.38
C LEU A 121 -34.73 19.52 12.55
N ALA A 122 -34.49 20.83 12.64
CA ALA A 122 -33.39 21.48 11.94
C ALA A 122 -32.02 20.93 12.40
N ILE A 123 -31.82 20.69 13.70
CA ILE A 123 -30.63 20.04 14.25
C ILE A 123 -30.51 18.60 13.76
N ARG A 124 -31.63 17.86 13.71
CA ARG A 124 -31.63 16.47 13.25
C ARG A 124 -31.39 16.34 11.74
N VAL A 125 -31.84 17.32 10.96
CA VAL A 125 -31.71 17.33 9.50
C VAL A 125 -30.41 18.01 9.05
N SER A 126 -29.81 18.90 9.84
CA SER A 126 -28.59 19.62 9.45
C SER A 126 -27.42 18.71 9.08
N PRO A 127 -27.14 17.58 9.77
CA PRO A 127 -26.11 16.64 9.33
C PRO A 127 -26.32 16.19 7.89
N PHE A 128 -27.55 15.84 7.49
CA PHE A 128 -27.83 15.39 6.12
C PHE A 128 -27.63 16.47 5.04
N LEU A 129 -27.69 17.76 5.41
CA LEU A 129 -27.48 18.86 4.47
C LEU A 129 -25.99 19.20 4.27
N PHE A 130 -25.14 18.90 5.26
CA PHE A 130 -23.71 19.22 5.23
C PHE A 130 -22.79 18.00 5.12
N LEU A 131 -23.30 16.81 5.46
CA LEU A 131 -22.64 15.52 5.46
C LEU A 131 -23.40 14.61 4.50
N ALA A 132 -23.31 14.89 3.20
CA ALA A 132 -23.75 13.92 2.21
C ALA A 132 -22.88 12.65 2.37
N PRO A 133 -23.47 11.44 2.41
CA PRO A 133 -22.67 10.22 2.41
C PRO A 133 -21.78 10.24 1.15
N PRO A 134 -20.48 9.92 1.29
CA PRO A 134 -19.59 9.91 0.15
C PRO A 134 -20.07 8.87 -0.85
N THR A 135 -20.32 9.30 -2.09
CA THR A 135 -20.56 8.39 -3.21
C THR A 135 -19.23 8.09 -3.85
N ILE A 136 -18.52 7.08 -3.33
CA ILE A 136 -17.31 6.57 -3.97
C ILE A 136 -17.78 5.62 -5.07
N ALA A 137 -17.29 5.82 -6.30
CA ALA A 137 -17.51 4.84 -7.36
C ALA A 137 -16.81 3.55 -6.95
N ASP A 138 -17.57 2.48 -6.78
CA ASP A 138 -17.01 1.17 -6.43
C ASP A 138 -16.14 0.69 -7.60
N SER A 139 -14.86 0.41 -7.34
CA SER A 139 -13.99 -0.19 -8.36
C SER A 139 -14.46 -1.63 -8.57
N ALA A 140 -14.59 -2.07 -9.82
CA ALA A 140 -14.90 -3.46 -10.13
C ALA A 140 -13.62 -4.19 -10.54
N VAL A 141 -13.60 -5.53 -10.41
CA VAL A 141 -12.51 -6.34 -10.98
C VAL A 141 -12.69 -6.37 -12.50
N THR A 142 -11.75 -5.79 -13.23
CA THR A 142 -11.83 -5.66 -14.69
C THR A 142 -10.74 -6.44 -15.40
N LEU A 143 -11.12 -7.04 -16.53
CA LEU A 143 -10.24 -7.70 -17.48
C LEU A 143 -9.90 -6.74 -18.61
N LEU A 144 -8.61 -6.58 -18.89
CA LEU A 144 -8.07 -5.78 -19.98
C LEU A 144 -7.23 -6.67 -20.91
N PRO A 145 -7.74 -7.03 -22.11
CA PRO A 145 -6.93 -7.75 -23.09
C PRO A 145 -5.84 -6.82 -23.62
N THR A 146 -4.57 -7.19 -23.47
CA THR A 146 -3.44 -6.33 -23.86
C THR A 146 -2.89 -6.71 -25.23
N ARG A 147 -2.86 -8.01 -25.56
CA ARG A 147 -2.34 -8.51 -26.84
C ARG A 147 -2.94 -9.87 -27.20
N GLY A 148 -3.00 -10.20 -28.50
CA GLY A 148 -3.32 -11.54 -29.01
C GLY A 148 -4.74 -12.03 -28.68
N GLU A 149 -4.95 -13.34 -28.79
CA GLU A 149 -6.27 -13.93 -28.57
C GLU A 149 -6.48 -14.34 -27.10
N VAL A 150 -7.56 -13.81 -26.51
CA VAL A 150 -7.99 -14.05 -25.14
C VAL A 150 -9.42 -14.57 -25.17
N SER A 151 -9.72 -15.59 -24.37
CA SER A 151 -11.05 -16.16 -24.27
C SER A 151 -11.52 -16.28 -22.81
N VAL A 152 -12.81 -16.08 -22.61
CA VAL A 152 -13.53 -16.27 -21.34
C VAL A 152 -14.54 -17.42 -21.48
N SER A 153 -14.67 -18.24 -20.45
CA SER A 153 -15.69 -19.31 -20.42
C SER A 153 -16.98 -18.79 -19.83
N VAL A 154 -18.04 -18.70 -20.63
CA VAL A 154 -19.39 -18.29 -20.20
C VAL A 154 -20.34 -19.43 -20.50
N GLY A 155 -20.91 -20.05 -19.45
CA GLY A 155 -21.80 -21.20 -19.60
C GLY A 155 -21.10 -22.44 -20.20
N GLY A 156 -19.79 -22.59 -19.97
CA GLY A 156 -18.98 -23.70 -20.51
C GLY A 156 -18.55 -23.53 -21.97
N LEU A 157 -18.89 -22.40 -22.61
CA LEU A 157 -18.44 -22.06 -23.96
C LEU A 157 -17.37 -20.97 -23.89
N TRP A 158 -16.28 -21.18 -24.62
CA TRP A 158 -15.21 -20.19 -24.77
C TRP A 158 -15.63 -19.11 -25.77
N GLN A 159 -15.61 -17.86 -25.32
CA GLN A 159 -15.90 -16.68 -26.14
C GLN A 159 -14.69 -15.76 -26.17
N PRO A 160 -14.29 -15.23 -27.34
CA PRO A 160 -13.17 -14.30 -27.43
C PRO A 160 -13.52 -12.97 -26.75
N VAL A 161 -12.55 -12.38 -26.05
CA VAL A 161 -12.68 -11.08 -25.38
C VAL A 161 -11.77 -10.07 -26.05
N SER A 162 -12.36 -9.04 -26.65
CA SER A 162 -11.63 -7.97 -27.34
C SER A 162 -11.66 -6.63 -26.63
N ASN A 163 -12.55 -6.46 -25.64
CA ASN A 163 -12.77 -5.21 -24.92
C ASN A 163 -12.70 -5.45 -23.42
N GLU A 164 -12.59 -4.37 -22.66
CA GLU A 164 -12.70 -4.40 -21.21
C GLU A 164 -14.01 -5.06 -20.77
N MET A 165 -13.91 -5.94 -19.76
CA MET A 165 -15.04 -6.68 -19.21
C MET A 165 -14.91 -6.80 -17.70
N THR A 166 -16.03 -6.61 -16.97
CA THR A 166 -16.09 -6.90 -15.54
C THR A 166 -16.13 -8.40 -15.31
N LEU A 167 -15.32 -8.90 -14.38
CA LEU A 167 -15.24 -10.31 -14.04
C LEU A 167 -16.10 -10.65 -12.82
N GLU A 168 -16.70 -11.83 -12.85
CA GLU A 168 -17.40 -12.42 -11.71
C GLU A 168 -16.62 -13.63 -11.16
N PRO A 169 -16.77 -13.98 -9.87
CA PRO A 169 -16.22 -15.21 -9.32
C PRO A 169 -16.67 -16.45 -10.09
N GLY A 170 -15.77 -17.42 -10.25
CA GLY A 170 -15.95 -18.64 -11.04
C GLY A 170 -15.62 -18.49 -12.54
N THR A 171 -15.22 -17.30 -13.00
CA THR A 171 -14.88 -17.07 -14.40
C THR A 171 -13.57 -17.78 -14.77
N MET A 172 -13.60 -18.63 -15.79
CA MET A 172 -12.39 -19.22 -16.37
C MET A 172 -11.87 -18.37 -17.53
N LEU A 173 -10.57 -18.13 -17.54
CA LEU A 173 -9.88 -17.31 -18.54
C LEU A 173 -8.76 -18.14 -19.18
N ARG A 174 -8.57 -17.93 -20.48
CA ARG A 174 -7.49 -18.55 -21.24
C ARG A 174 -6.88 -17.56 -22.21
N THR A 175 -5.56 -17.47 -22.21
CA THR A 175 -4.77 -16.81 -23.26
C THR A 175 -4.27 -17.86 -24.25
N HIS A 176 -4.30 -17.54 -25.55
CA HIS A 176 -3.66 -18.34 -26.58
C HIS A 176 -2.25 -17.80 -26.84
N ASP A 177 -2.01 -17.12 -27.95
CA ASP A 177 -0.78 -16.35 -28.19
C ASP A 177 -0.81 -14.95 -27.53
N GLY A 178 -1.87 -14.66 -26.78
CA GLY A 178 -2.15 -13.36 -26.18
C GLY A 178 -1.69 -13.17 -24.75
N GLU A 179 -1.91 -11.95 -24.27
CA GLU A 179 -1.70 -11.48 -22.91
C GLU A 179 -2.97 -10.76 -22.44
N LEU A 180 -3.30 -10.88 -21.16
CA LEU A 180 -4.36 -10.10 -20.54
C LEU A 180 -3.93 -9.62 -19.16
N SER A 181 -4.46 -8.48 -18.72
CA SER A 181 -4.32 -7.98 -17.36
C SER A 181 -5.66 -8.03 -16.65
N ILE A 182 -5.64 -8.38 -15.37
CA ILE A 182 -6.78 -8.32 -14.47
C ILE A 182 -6.43 -7.28 -13.41
N LEU A 183 -7.25 -6.23 -13.32
CA LEU A 183 -7.12 -5.20 -12.29
C LEU A 183 -8.02 -5.58 -11.12
N PHE A 184 -7.43 -5.85 -9.96
CA PHE A 184 -8.16 -6.16 -8.73
C PHE A 184 -8.33 -4.89 -7.91
N HIS A 185 -9.39 -4.14 -8.15
CA HIS A 185 -9.67 -2.91 -7.39
C HIS A 185 -8.42 -2.01 -7.33
N ASP A 186 -7.93 -1.74 -6.12
CA ASP A 186 -6.65 -1.11 -5.84
C ASP A 186 -5.67 -2.10 -5.13
N ASP A 187 -6.04 -3.38 -5.05
CA ASP A 187 -5.32 -4.44 -4.32
C ASP A 187 -4.09 -4.95 -5.10
N GLY A 188 -4.17 -4.93 -6.44
CA GLY A 188 -3.08 -5.38 -7.30
C GLY A 188 -3.49 -5.70 -8.73
N VAL A 189 -2.52 -6.20 -9.49
CA VAL A 189 -2.67 -6.56 -10.91
C VAL A 189 -2.17 -7.96 -11.16
N ILE A 190 -2.91 -8.71 -11.98
CA ILE A 190 -2.49 -10.03 -12.43
C ILE A 190 -2.42 -10.02 -13.95
N ARG A 191 -1.24 -10.27 -14.51
CA ARG A 191 -1.03 -10.32 -15.96
C ARG A 191 -0.74 -11.75 -16.38
N LEU A 192 -1.51 -12.28 -17.31
CA LEU A 192 -1.32 -13.63 -17.81
C LEU A 192 -0.46 -13.54 -19.06
N GLY A 193 0.57 -14.39 -19.11
CA GLY A 193 1.37 -14.63 -20.30
C GLY A 193 0.61 -15.46 -21.35
N PRO A 194 1.29 -15.81 -22.45
CA PRO A 194 0.74 -16.71 -23.47
C PRO A 194 0.49 -18.13 -22.94
N ASN A 195 -0.52 -18.79 -23.51
CA ASN A 195 -0.92 -20.16 -23.20
C ASN A 195 -1.30 -20.41 -21.74
N THR A 196 -1.78 -19.38 -21.05
CA THR A 196 -2.12 -19.44 -19.64
C THR A 196 -3.61 -19.69 -19.44
N THR A 197 -3.95 -20.64 -18.57
CA THR A 197 -5.35 -20.92 -18.18
C THR A 197 -5.52 -20.76 -16.68
N ILE A 198 -6.50 -19.95 -16.26
CA ILE A 198 -6.83 -19.74 -14.85
C ILE A 198 -8.34 -19.85 -14.58
N SER A 199 -8.69 -20.08 -13.33
CA SER A 199 -10.03 -19.85 -12.77
C SER A 199 -9.97 -18.74 -11.75
N LEU A 200 -10.78 -17.70 -11.92
CA LEU A 200 -10.96 -16.65 -10.93
C LEU A 200 -11.94 -17.15 -9.87
N ASN A 201 -11.54 -17.21 -8.61
CA ASN A 201 -12.35 -17.80 -7.56
C ASN A 201 -12.96 -16.75 -6.62
N ASP A 202 -12.29 -15.60 -6.47
CA ASP A 202 -12.70 -14.53 -5.57
C ASP A 202 -12.40 -13.16 -6.18
N THR A 203 -13.39 -12.27 -6.11
CA THR A 203 -13.33 -10.86 -6.57
C THR A 203 -13.75 -9.89 -5.47
N ALA A 204 -13.84 -10.34 -4.22
CA ALA A 204 -14.16 -9.47 -3.10
C ALA A 204 -12.95 -8.57 -2.76
N LYS A 205 -13.25 -7.37 -2.25
CA LYS A 205 -12.23 -6.47 -1.71
C LYS A 205 -11.62 -7.06 -0.45
N ARG A 206 -10.29 -6.98 -0.34
CA ARG A 206 -9.52 -7.67 0.71
C ARG A 206 -9.40 -6.85 2.00
N PHE A 207 -10.50 -6.26 2.49
CA PHE A 207 -10.48 -5.45 3.70
C PHE A 207 -10.77 -6.28 4.96
N GLY A 208 -9.71 -6.57 5.73
CA GLY A 208 -9.82 -7.10 7.09
C GLY A 208 -8.76 -8.15 7.45
N PRO A 209 -8.38 -8.22 8.74
CA PRO A 209 -7.43 -9.23 9.26
C PRO A 209 -8.00 -10.66 9.18
N ASP A 210 -9.34 -10.79 9.22
CA ASP A 210 -10.09 -12.04 9.22
C ASP A 210 -10.77 -12.35 7.87
N SER A 211 -10.18 -11.90 6.75
CA SER A 211 -10.48 -12.50 5.43
C SER A 211 -9.91 -13.93 5.35
N ALA A 212 -10.22 -14.74 6.36
CA ALA A 212 -9.80 -16.11 6.63
C ALA A 212 -10.58 -17.13 5.79
N THR A 213 -11.30 -16.69 4.76
CA THR A 213 -11.52 -17.58 3.63
C THR A 213 -10.15 -17.84 3.03
N LEU A 214 -9.56 -19.00 3.39
CA LEU A 214 -8.40 -19.63 2.75
C LEU A 214 -8.60 -19.84 1.23
N ASN A 215 -9.75 -19.40 0.70
CA ASN A 215 -10.08 -19.46 -0.69
C ASN A 215 -9.02 -18.70 -1.49
N PRO A 216 -8.46 -19.35 -2.51
CA PRO A 216 -7.55 -18.68 -3.41
C PRO A 216 -8.27 -17.55 -4.17
N THR A 217 -7.56 -16.50 -4.52
CA THR A 217 -8.05 -15.45 -5.43
C THR A 217 -8.28 -16.04 -6.81
N LEU A 218 -7.32 -16.85 -7.28
CA LEU A 218 -7.40 -17.59 -8.51
C LEU A 218 -6.67 -18.92 -8.41
N THR A 219 -7.02 -19.84 -9.31
CA THR A 219 -6.29 -21.08 -9.55
C THR A 219 -5.61 -20.99 -10.90
N LEU A 220 -4.29 -21.15 -10.92
CA LEU A 220 -3.51 -21.39 -12.13
C LEU A 220 -3.57 -22.88 -12.47
N PHE A 221 -3.81 -23.19 -13.74
CA PHE A 221 -3.80 -24.58 -14.21
C PHE A 221 -2.61 -24.88 -15.12
N THR A 222 -2.19 -23.89 -15.91
CA THR A 222 -1.06 -24.01 -16.85
C THR A 222 -0.64 -22.62 -17.32
N GLY A 223 0.62 -22.47 -17.72
CA GLY A 223 1.21 -21.26 -18.28
C GLY A 223 1.88 -20.38 -17.24
N GLU A 224 2.12 -19.12 -17.57
CA GLU A 224 2.79 -18.16 -16.71
C GLU A 224 1.86 -16.98 -16.39
N LEU A 225 1.91 -16.51 -15.14
CA LEU A 225 1.29 -15.27 -14.72
C LEU A 225 2.26 -14.41 -13.91
N TRP A 226 2.01 -13.11 -13.92
CA TRP A 226 2.69 -12.10 -13.15
C TRP A 226 1.71 -11.48 -12.16
N VAL A 227 2.04 -11.48 -10.87
CA VAL A 227 1.24 -10.88 -9.81
C VAL A 227 1.98 -9.68 -9.25
N GLN A 228 1.34 -8.52 -9.33
CA GLN A 228 1.70 -7.33 -8.58
C GLN A 228 0.74 -7.22 -7.40
N GLY A 229 1.20 -7.53 -6.20
CA GLY A 229 0.48 -7.26 -4.96
C GLY A 229 0.80 -5.85 -4.46
N LEU A 230 -0.23 -5.12 -4.01
CA LEU A 230 -0.09 -3.79 -3.42
C LEU A 230 -0.56 -3.77 -1.96
N MET A 231 -1.01 -4.87 -1.38
CA MET A 231 -1.58 -4.89 -0.03
C MET A 231 -0.53 -5.22 1.03
N PRO A 232 -0.50 -4.53 2.18
CA PRO A 232 0.47 -4.81 3.23
C PRO A 232 0.34 -6.24 3.77
N ALA A 233 1.41 -6.76 4.37
CA ALA A 233 1.50 -8.18 4.78
C ALA A 233 0.47 -8.63 5.83
N TYR A 234 -0.03 -7.70 6.64
CA TYR A 234 -1.06 -7.96 7.65
C TYR A 234 -2.50 -7.92 7.09
N VAL A 235 -2.65 -7.54 5.82
CA VAL A 235 -3.91 -7.63 5.07
C VAL A 235 -3.86 -8.90 4.20
N SER A 236 -5.00 -9.45 3.82
CA SER A 236 -5.02 -10.63 2.93
C SER A 236 -4.45 -10.27 1.56
N GLY A 237 -3.39 -10.96 1.16
CA GLY A 237 -2.77 -10.79 -0.16
C GLY A 237 -3.55 -11.49 -1.29
N ILE A 238 -3.04 -11.37 -2.51
CA ILE A 238 -3.50 -12.13 -3.67
C ILE A 238 -2.99 -13.57 -3.51
N ARG A 239 -3.93 -14.53 -3.53
CA ARG A 239 -3.64 -15.97 -3.37
C ARG A 239 -3.78 -16.68 -4.71
N VAL A 240 -2.69 -17.24 -5.20
CA VAL A 240 -2.63 -18.05 -6.42
C VAL A 240 -2.50 -19.51 -6.02
N GLU A 241 -3.58 -20.29 -6.22
CA GLU A 241 -3.52 -21.74 -6.09
C GLU A 241 -2.90 -22.36 -7.34
N THR A 242 -2.04 -23.35 -7.15
CA THR A 242 -1.40 -24.14 -8.20
C THR A 242 -1.55 -25.63 -7.88
N SER A 243 -1.17 -26.53 -8.79
CA SER A 243 -1.21 -27.98 -8.54
C SER A 243 -0.37 -28.45 -7.36
N TYR A 244 0.65 -27.67 -6.95
CA TYR A 244 1.60 -28.06 -5.90
C TYR A 244 1.64 -27.13 -4.68
N GLY A 245 0.73 -26.15 -4.58
CA GLY A 245 0.69 -25.25 -3.43
C GLY A 245 0.04 -23.90 -3.71
N THR A 246 0.05 -23.04 -2.70
CA THR A 246 -0.52 -21.69 -2.76
C THR A 246 0.56 -20.63 -2.67
N VAL A 247 0.59 -19.69 -3.59
CA VAL A 247 1.46 -18.50 -3.55
C VAL A 247 0.64 -17.32 -3.04
N VAL A 248 1.12 -16.66 -1.99
CA VAL A 248 0.49 -15.46 -1.41
C VAL A 248 1.38 -14.26 -1.67
N VAL A 249 0.82 -13.27 -2.38
CA VAL A 249 1.52 -12.03 -2.76
C VAL A 249 0.80 -10.86 -2.10
N ASN A 250 1.50 -10.22 -1.17
CA ASN A 250 1.01 -9.05 -0.43
C ASN A 250 1.49 -7.78 -1.11
N GLU A 251 2.75 -7.44 -0.88
CA GLU A 251 3.44 -6.35 -1.54
C GLU A 251 4.59 -6.96 -2.34
N GLY A 252 4.56 -6.82 -3.66
CA GLY A 252 5.64 -7.30 -4.49
C GLY A 252 5.22 -7.72 -5.89
N SER A 253 6.24 -8.06 -6.68
CA SER A 253 6.09 -8.47 -8.07
C SER A 253 6.64 -9.88 -8.25
N VAL A 254 5.76 -10.81 -8.61
CA VAL A 254 6.02 -12.25 -8.57
C VAL A 254 5.60 -12.89 -9.89
N SER A 255 6.49 -13.68 -10.49
CA SER A 255 6.12 -14.61 -11.58
C SER A 255 5.79 -15.98 -10.98
N VAL A 256 4.65 -16.54 -11.37
CA VAL A 256 4.25 -17.91 -11.08
C VAL A 256 4.02 -18.61 -12.41
N ALA A 257 4.80 -19.65 -12.68
CA ALA A 257 4.70 -20.46 -13.89
C ALA A 257 4.38 -21.91 -13.54
N GLU A 258 3.38 -22.49 -14.20
CA GLU A 258 2.91 -23.85 -13.99
C GLU A 258 2.95 -24.65 -15.30
N ASP A 259 3.84 -25.65 -15.32
CA ASP A 259 3.94 -26.70 -16.35
C ASP A 259 4.01 -28.05 -15.61
N ASP A 260 5.04 -28.88 -15.86
CA ASP A 260 5.29 -30.12 -15.11
C ASP A 260 5.65 -29.83 -13.64
N THR A 261 6.23 -28.66 -13.38
CA THR A 261 6.57 -28.11 -12.06
C THR A 261 6.00 -26.70 -11.93
N VAL A 262 5.85 -26.22 -10.69
CA VAL A 262 5.47 -24.83 -10.41
C VAL A 262 6.71 -24.06 -10.02
N THR A 263 7.07 -23.05 -10.81
CA THR A 263 8.18 -22.15 -10.49
C THR A 263 7.65 -20.82 -9.98
N VAL A 264 8.12 -20.39 -8.82
CA VAL A 264 7.79 -19.09 -8.22
C VAL A 264 9.05 -18.24 -8.17
N ARG A 265 8.99 -17.03 -8.73
CA ARG A 265 10.11 -16.08 -8.78
C ARG A 265 9.67 -14.73 -8.24
N VAL A 266 10.39 -14.18 -7.26
CA VAL A 266 10.09 -12.88 -6.67
C VAL A 266 11.08 -11.84 -7.20
N PHE A 267 10.59 -10.84 -7.90
CA PHE A 267 11.40 -9.79 -8.51
C PHE A 267 11.44 -8.51 -7.68
N ASP A 268 10.30 -8.15 -7.06
CA ASP A 268 10.17 -7.01 -6.14
C ASP A 268 9.51 -7.47 -4.84
N ARG A 269 10.02 -6.98 -3.70
CA ARG A 269 9.58 -7.30 -2.34
C ARG A 269 9.49 -8.81 -2.07
N ARG A 270 8.35 -9.32 -1.57
CA ARG A 270 8.26 -10.65 -0.98
C ARG A 270 7.00 -11.41 -1.37
N ALA A 271 7.09 -12.73 -1.27
CA ALA A 271 5.97 -13.65 -1.42
C ALA A 271 6.08 -14.81 -0.44
N LYS A 272 4.94 -15.36 -0.05
CA LYS A 272 4.89 -16.59 0.78
C LYS A 272 4.40 -17.74 -0.08
N VAL A 273 5.06 -18.88 0.02
CA VAL A 273 4.70 -20.10 -0.70
C VAL A 273 4.34 -21.17 0.31
N LEU A 274 3.11 -21.68 0.21
CA LEU A 274 2.58 -22.76 1.04
C LEU A 274 2.64 -24.06 0.24
N HIS A 275 3.50 -25.00 0.64
CA HIS A 275 3.66 -26.32 0.03
C HIS A 275 3.41 -27.40 1.08
N GLY A 276 2.23 -28.02 1.05
CA GLY A 276 1.79 -28.94 2.10
C GLY A 276 1.65 -28.22 3.45
N SER A 277 2.46 -28.61 4.44
CA SER A 277 2.53 -27.94 5.75
C SER A 277 3.71 -26.98 5.90
N GLN A 278 4.50 -26.76 4.84
CA GLN A 278 5.66 -25.89 4.87
C GLN A 278 5.29 -24.52 4.32
N GLU A 279 5.62 -23.48 5.08
CA GLU A 279 5.58 -22.09 4.65
C GLU A 279 7.00 -21.64 4.32
N ILE A 280 7.18 -21.09 3.11
CA ILE A 280 8.46 -20.62 2.60
C ILE A 280 8.30 -19.15 2.31
N SER A 281 9.12 -18.32 2.94
CA SER A 281 9.22 -16.91 2.57
C SER A 281 10.26 -16.74 1.48
N LEU A 282 9.85 -16.13 0.37
CA LEU A 282 10.71 -15.71 -0.71
C LEU A 282 10.82 -14.19 -0.70
N VAL A 283 12.05 -13.68 -0.82
CA VAL A 283 12.37 -12.26 -0.92
C VAL A 283 12.88 -11.91 -2.32
N ALA A 284 13.05 -10.63 -2.60
CA ALA A 284 13.39 -10.15 -3.92
C ALA A 284 14.70 -10.78 -4.42
N GLY A 285 14.67 -11.38 -5.61
CA GLY A 285 15.79 -12.11 -6.21
C GLY A 285 15.88 -13.58 -5.83
N GLN A 286 14.85 -14.11 -5.17
CA GLN A 286 14.74 -15.53 -4.88
C GLN A 286 13.70 -16.23 -5.75
N ARG A 287 13.96 -17.51 -5.99
CA ARG A 287 13.05 -18.43 -6.65
C ARG A 287 12.95 -19.74 -5.90
N THR A 288 11.83 -20.42 -6.08
CA THR A 288 11.67 -21.82 -5.68
C THR A 288 10.90 -22.59 -6.74
N GLU A 289 11.07 -23.90 -6.72
CA GLU A 289 10.39 -24.83 -7.62
C GLU A 289 9.65 -25.87 -6.77
N LEU A 290 8.38 -26.11 -7.12
CA LEU A 290 7.48 -27.03 -6.43
C LEU A 290 7.11 -28.17 -7.37
N TRP A 291 7.13 -29.40 -6.86
CA TRP A 291 6.60 -30.58 -7.54
C TRP A 291 6.19 -31.63 -6.50
N GLU A 292 5.55 -32.71 -6.95
CA GLU A 292 5.02 -33.71 -6.03
C GLU A 292 6.11 -34.32 -5.12
N GLY A 293 5.93 -34.17 -3.81
CA GLY A 293 6.79 -34.78 -2.78
C GLY A 293 8.18 -34.13 -2.61
N ASN A 294 8.41 -32.96 -3.20
CA ASN A 294 9.69 -32.27 -3.06
C ASN A 294 9.83 -31.54 -1.73
N ILE A 295 11.08 -31.31 -1.32
CA ILE A 295 11.39 -30.30 -0.31
C ILE A 295 11.85 -29.08 -1.09
N PRO A 296 11.04 -28.02 -1.16
CA PRO A 296 11.34 -26.86 -1.97
C PRO A 296 12.60 -26.16 -1.46
N LEU A 297 13.49 -25.83 -2.40
CA LEU A 297 14.74 -25.14 -2.13
C LEU A 297 14.64 -23.70 -2.61
N VAL A 298 15.15 -22.78 -1.79
CA VAL A 298 15.23 -21.36 -2.15
C VAL A 298 16.55 -21.13 -2.87
N LYS A 299 16.48 -20.65 -4.12
CA LYS A 299 17.63 -20.33 -4.96
C LYS A 299 17.61 -18.85 -5.34
N LYS A 300 18.76 -18.33 -5.78
CA LYS A 300 18.82 -16.99 -6.40
C LYS A 300 18.26 -17.05 -7.83
N ILE A 301 17.68 -15.95 -8.28
CA ILE A 301 17.34 -15.69 -9.69
C ILE A 301 18.61 -15.22 -10.39
N ALA A 302 19.03 -15.85 -11.49
CA ALA A 302 20.12 -15.30 -12.31
C ALA A 302 19.78 -13.91 -12.86
N GLU A 303 20.82 -13.08 -12.95
CA GLU A 303 20.75 -11.72 -13.53
C GLU A 303 20.11 -11.72 -14.94
N THR A 304 20.44 -12.72 -15.77
CA THR A 304 19.89 -12.85 -17.13
C THR A 304 18.37 -13.02 -17.17
N GLN A 305 17.75 -13.48 -16.08
CA GLN A 305 16.29 -13.57 -15.99
C GLN A 305 15.63 -12.22 -15.72
N TYR A 306 16.33 -11.25 -15.13
CA TYR A 306 15.81 -9.88 -15.00
C TYR A 306 15.76 -9.15 -16.34
N ASP A 307 16.74 -9.44 -17.20
CA ASP A 307 16.86 -8.86 -18.54
C ASP A 307 15.90 -9.50 -19.57
N ALA A 308 15.23 -10.59 -19.20
CA ALA A 308 14.24 -11.21 -20.07
C ALA A 308 13.07 -10.24 -20.35
N ASP A 309 12.51 -10.30 -21.56
CA ASP A 309 11.44 -9.39 -22.01
C ASP A 309 10.24 -9.38 -21.05
N TRP A 310 9.85 -10.55 -20.55
CA TRP A 310 8.66 -10.68 -19.72
C TRP A 310 8.80 -10.02 -18.33
N PRO A 311 9.81 -10.34 -17.49
CA PRO A 311 10.01 -9.66 -16.21
C PRO A 311 10.31 -8.17 -16.34
N SER A 312 11.19 -7.77 -17.26
CA SER A 312 11.58 -6.36 -17.43
C SER A 312 10.39 -5.48 -17.83
N GLN A 313 9.54 -5.93 -18.77
CA GLN A 313 8.34 -5.20 -19.17
C GLN A 313 7.31 -5.13 -18.04
N ASN A 314 7.12 -6.21 -17.28
CA ASN A 314 6.16 -6.22 -16.18
C ASN A 314 6.61 -5.35 -15.00
N LEU A 315 7.90 -5.35 -14.64
CA LEU A 315 8.44 -4.44 -13.62
C LEU A 315 8.28 -2.97 -14.02
N ALA A 316 8.52 -2.64 -15.29
CA ALA A 316 8.30 -1.29 -15.79
C ALA A 316 6.80 -0.90 -15.75
N ARG A 317 5.90 -1.82 -16.14
CA ARG A 317 4.44 -1.62 -16.03
C ARG A 317 3.99 -1.48 -14.58
N ASP A 318 4.56 -2.25 -13.66
CA ASP A 318 4.26 -2.22 -12.23
C ASP A 318 4.60 -0.86 -11.61
N ALA A 319 5.76 -0.30 -11.95
CA ALA A 319 6.17 1.01 -11.47
C ALA A 319 5.21 2.13 -11.95
N VAL A 320 4.80 2.09 -13.22
CA VAL A 320 3.81 3.02 -13.77
C VAL A 320 2.46 2.85 -13.08
N HIS A 321 2.01 1.61 -12.95
CA HIS A 321 0.69 1.32 -12.40
C HIS A 321 0.59 1.66 -10.91
N ARG A 322 1.66 1.43 -10.13
CA ARG A 322 1.71 1.82 -8.72
C ARG A 322 1.52 3.34 -8.57
N ARG A 323 2.18 4.14 -9.41
CA ARG A 323 2.00 5.61 -9.42
C ARG A 323 0.60 6.03 -9.84
N GLU A 324 0.03 5.38 -10.86
CA GLU A 324 -1.36 5.64 -11.28
C GLU A 324 -2.36 5.33 -10.16
N ILE A 325 -2.21 4.19 -9.46
CA ILE A 325 -3.06 3.84 -8.32
C ILE A 325 -2.87 4.85 -7.19
N ALA A 326 -1.63 5.20 -6.83
CA ALA A 326 -1.37 6.19 -5.77
C ALA A 326 -2.03 7.53 -6.08
N GLN A 327 -1.94 8.00 -7.33
CA GLN A 327 -2.60 9.23 -7.77
C GLN A 327 -4.13 9.11 -7.71
N LEU A 328 -4.71 8.01 -8.21
CA LEU A 328 -6.15 7.79 -8.15
C LEU A 328 -6.66 7.72 -6.70
N GLN A 329 -5.92 7.06 -5.81
CA GLN A 329 -6.22 7.00 -4.38
C GLN A 329 -6.19 8.41 -3.75
N GLN A 330 -5.17 9.20 -4.07
CA GLN A 330 -5.08 10.60 -3.63
C GLN A 330 -6.27 11.43 -4.12
N GLU A 331 -6.60 11.37 -5.42
CA GLU A 331 -7.72 12.11 -6.01
C GLU A 331 -9.06 11.70 -5.40
N ARG A 332 -9.30 10.40 -5.20
CA ARG A 332 -10.50 9.88 -4.54
C ARG A 332 -10.61 10.43 -3.13
N ARG A 333 -9.56 10.35 -2.31
CA ARG A 333 -9.57 10.87 -0.94
C ARG A 333 -9.77 12.38 -0.89
N ALA A 334 -9.08 13.13 -1.75
CA ALA A 334 -9.22 14.57 -1.84
C ALA A 334 -10.65 14.99 -2.21
N SER A 335 -11.30 14.26 -3.12
CA SER A 335 -12.69 14.51 -3.52
C SER A 335 -13.71 14.28 -2.39
N VAL A 336 -13.39 13.38 -1.45
CA VAL A 336 -14.25 13.02 -0.31
C VAL A 336 -14.10 14.00 0.87
N ALA A 337 -13.00 14.74 0.96
CA ALA A 337 -12.70 15.66 2.07
C ALA A 337 -13.81 16.68 2.39
N GLY A 338 -14.53 17.13 1.36
CA GLY A 338 -15.59 18.12 1.48
C GLY A 338 -15.07 19.48 1.95
N ILE A 339 -15.65 20.03 3.02
CA ILE A 339 -15.22 21.33 3.57
C ILE A 339 -13.87 21.19 4.28
N LEU A 340 -12.84 21.84 3.74
CA LEU A 340 -11.46 21.83 4.26
C LEU A 340 -11.27 22.72 5.50
N PRO A 341 -10.24 22.46 6.33
CA PRO A 341 -9.87 23.29 7.50
C PRO A 341 -9.65 24.78 7.20
N THR A 342 -9.18 25.09 6.00
CA THR A 342 -8.94 26.46 5.52
C THR A 342 -10.23 27.23 5.20
N SER A 343 -11.37 26.53 5.11
CA SER A 343 -12.67 27.13 4.81
C SER A 343 -13.28 27.87 6.00
N LYS A 344 -13.94 29.00 5.73
CA LYS A 344 -14.68 29.77 6.74
C LYS A 344 -15.84 28.99 7.37
N LEU A 345 -16.35 27.96 6.70
CA LEU A 345 -17.46 27.13 7.18
C LEU A 345 -16.97 25.92 7.99
N TYR A 346 -15.67 25.70 8.09
CA TYR A 346 -15.10 24.56 8.81
C TYR A 346 -15.55 24.46 10.29
N PRO A 347 -15.64 25.57 11.07
CA PRO A 347 -16.17 25.48 12.43
C PRO A 347 -17.61 24.94 12.49
N VAL A 348 -18.43 25.21 11.46
CA VAL A 348 -19.80 24.71 11.38
C VAL A 348 -19.80 23.20 11.12
N LYS A 349 -18.91 22.70 10.25
CA LYS A 349 -18.70 21.26 10.03
C LYS A 349 -18.33 20.56 11.34
N ARG A 350 -17.38 21.11 12.09
CA ARG A 350 -16.94 20.54 13.38
C ARG A 350 -18.06 20.46 14.42
N VAL A 351 -18.91 21.49 14.51
CA VAL A 351 -20.09 21.47 15.39
C VAL A 351 -21.10 20.40 14.94
N ALA A 352 -21.34 20.28 13.63
CA ALA A 352 -22.26 19.30 13.08
C ALA A 352 -21.81 17.86 13.38
N GLU A 353 -20.53 17.55 13.19
CA GLU A 353 -19.94 16.23 13.49
C GLU A 353 -20.01 15.90 14.99
N ALA A 354 -19.67 16.85 15.87
CA ALA A 354 -19.78 16.64 17.32
C ALA A 354 -21.22 16.35 17.75
N MET A 355 -22.20 17.05 17.16
CA MET A 355 -23.63 16.79 17.40
C MET A 355 -24.07 15.44 16.84
N ASP A 356 -23.56 15.00 15.69
CA ASP A 356 -23.86 13.70 15.09
C ASP A 356 -23.42 12.55 16.02
N VAL A 357 -22.19 12.62 16.53
CA VAL A 357 -21.67 11.66 17.51
C VAL A 357 -22.46 11.70 18.83
N LEU A 358 -22.79 12.90 19.33
CA LEU A 358 -23.53 13.08 20.58
C LEU A 358 -24.97 12.53 20.51
N LEU A 359 -25.64 12.72 19.38
CA LEU A 359 -27.01 12.26 19.15
C LEU A 359 -27.09 10.78 18.75
N THR A 360 -25.95 10.13 18.52
CA THR A 360 -25.86 8.69 18.27
C THR A 360 -25.86 7.94 19.61
N PHE A 361 -26.97 7.25 19.88
CA PHE A 361 -27.21 6.57 21.16
C PHE A 361 -26.45 5.25 21.29
N ASP A 362 -26.39 4.49 20.21
CA ASP A 362 -25.71 3.20 20.15
C ASP A 362 -24.19 3.38 20.18
N GLU A 363 -23.49 2.60 21.02
CA GLU A 363 -22.04 2.73 21.23
C GLU A 363 -21.26 2.30 19.99
N ASP A 364 -21.70 1.24 19.31
CA ASP A 364 -21.10 0.75 18.07
C ASP A 364 -21.30 1.75 16.94
N ALA A 365 -22.51 2.28 16.77
CA ALA A 365 -22.76 3.35 15.81
C ALA A 365 -21.95 4.62 16.14
N ARG A 366 -21.78 4.96 17.43
CA ARG A 366 -20.96 6.10 17.85
C ARG A 366 -19.49 5.88 17.50
N MET A 367 -19.00 4.65 17.68
CA MET A 367 -17.66 4.25 17.26
C MET A 367 -17.49 4.40 15.75
N GLN A 368 -18.38 3.82 14.96
CA GLN A 368 -18.37 3.94 13.50
C GLN A 368 -18.38 5.41 13.04
N LYS A 369 -19.14 6.28 13.72
CA LYS A 369 -19.14 7.73 13.45
C LYS A 369 -17.81 8.39 13.78
N ARG A 370 -17.16 8.03 14.89
CA ARG A 370 -15.83 8.55 15.24
C ARG A 370 -14.77 8.10 14.24
N ILE A 371 -14.77 6.83 13.85
CA ILE A 371 -13.91 6.29 12.78
C ILE A 371 -14.17 7.04 11.47
N ALA A 372 -15.43 7.22 11.08
CA ALA A 372 -15.78 7.97 9.87
C ALA A 372 -15.27 9.42 9.92
N HIS A 373 -15.37 10.10 11.07
CA HIS A 373 -14.82 11.45 11.23
C HIS A 373 -13.29 11.48 11.24
N ALA A 374 -12.62 10.46 11.79
CA ALA A 374 -11.18 10.30 11.69
C ALA A 374 -10.78 10.16 10.21
N ASN A 375 -11.44 9.29 9.45
CA ASN A 375 -11.22 9.13 8.01
C ASN A 375 -11.49 10.43 7.24
N THR A 376 -12.47 11.24 7.66
CA THR A 376 -12.66 12.59 7.11
C THR A 376 -11.44 13.48 7.34
N ARG A 377 -10.76 13.41 8.50
CA ARG A 377 -9.51 14.15 8.73
C ARG A 377 -8.39 13.69 7.83
N LEU A 378 -8.28 12.37 7.62
CA LEU A 378 -7.31 11.79 6.69
C LEU A 378 -7.55 12.28 5.25
N ASN A 379 -8.82 12.33 4.83
CA ASN A 379 -9.22 12.84 3.53
C ASN A 379 -8.98 14.35 3.39
N GLU A 380 -9.23 15.14 4.45
CA GLU A 380 -8.87 16.58 4.47
C GLU A 380 -7.38 16.81 4.34
N ALA A 381 -6.55 16.00 5.00
CA ALA A 381 -5.10 16.05 4.82
C ALA A 381 -4.73 15.72 3.37
N ALA A 382 -5.32 14.68 2.77
CA ALA A 382 -5.10 14.34 1.36
C ALA A 382 -5.44 15.50 0.42
N ALA A 383 -6.57 16.19 0.65
CA ALA A 383 -6.96 17.35 -0.14
C ALA A 383 -5.97 18.52 0.02
N LEU A 384 -5.51 18.80 1.25
CA LEU A 384 -4.52 19.85 1.50
C LEU A 384 -3.17 19.54 0.83
N LEU A 385 -2.73 18.27 0.87
CA LEU A 385 -1.53 17.83 0.15
C LEU A 385 -1.71 17.97 -1.37
N SER A 386 -2.88 17.66 -1.92
CA SER A 386 -3.15 17.89 -3.36
C SER A 386 -3.17 19.37 -3.77
N GLU A 387 -3.30 20.30 -2.81
CA GLU A 387 -3.21 21.75 -3.02
C GLU A 387 -1.82 22.34 -2.66
N ASP A 388 -0.79 21.49 -2.50
CA ASP A 388 0.57 21.84 -2.06
C ASP A 388 0.62 22.54 -0.67
N GLN A 389 -0.40 22.35 0.17
CA GLN A 389 -0.52 22.95 1.51
C GLN A 389 0.01 22.01 2.60
N VAL A 390 1.24 21.51 2.43
CA VAL A 390 1.88 20.51 3.30
C VAL A 390 1.86 20.91 4.79
N THR A 391 2.07 22.19 5.10
CA THR A 391 2.06 22.68 6.49
C THR A 391 0.68 22.63 7.13
N ASP A 392 -0.38 22.84 6.35
CA ASP A 392 -1.75 22.86 6.85
C ASP A 392 -2.30 21.42 7.00
N ALA A 393 -1.76 20.46 6.24
CA ALA A 393 -2.09 19.04 6.35
C ALA A 393 -1.66 18.41 7.69
N ALA A 394 -0.67 18.98 8.38
CA ALA A 394 -0.18 18.48 9.65
C ALA A 394 -1.24 18.47 10.76
N ALA A 395 -2.14 19.46 10.78
CA ALA A 395 -3.17 19.55 11.83
C ALA A 395 -4.25 18.45 11.70
N PRO A 396 -4.87 18.20 10.52
CA PRO A 396 -5.78 17.07 10.35
C PRO A 396 -5.13 15.71 10.57
N LEU A 397 -3.87 15.52 10.18
CA LEU A 397 -3.13 14.28 10.44
C LEU A 397 -2.96 14.03 11.94
N ALA A 398 -2.56 15.06 12.69
CA ALA A 398 -2.45 14.95 14.15
C ALA A 398 -3.81 14.68 14.81
N GLU A 399 -4.90 15.25 14.29
CA GLU A 399 -6.25 14.94 14.79
C GLU A 399 -6.66 13.50 14.47
N TYR A 400 -6.35 13.00 13.28
CA TYR A 400 -6.61 11.61 12.89
C TYR A 400 -5.93 10.64 13.85
N THR A 401 -4.61 10.80 14.07
CA THR A 401 -3.86 9.92 14.97
C THR A 401 -4.38 10.02 16.40
N GLN A 402 -4.63 11.23 16.92
CA GLN A 402 -5.17 11.41 18.27
C GLN A 402 -6.54 10.74 18.48
N VAL A 403 -7.42 10.82 17.49
CA VAL A 403 -8.75 10.18 17.58
C VAL A 403 -8.61 8.67 17.61
N LEU A 404 -7.76 8.09 16.76
CA LEU A 404 -7.52 6.64 16.76
C LEU A 404 -6.83 6.16 18.06
N LEU A 405 -5.86 6.92 18.56
CA LEU A 405 -5.19 6.65 19.85
C LEU A 405 -6.18 6.66 21.03
N ALA A 406 -7.06 7.66 21.07
CA ALA A 406 -8.08 7.76 22.11
C ALA A 406 -9.07 6.60 22.04
N MET A 407 -9.34 6.07 20.85
CA MET A 407 -10.16 4.88 20.68
C MET A 407 -9.40 3.62 21.10
N ALA A 408 -8.15 3.45 20.67
CA ALA A 408 -7.34 2.28 21.00
C ALA A 408 -7.22 1.99 22.50
N GLY A 409 -7.08 3.04 23.33
CA GLY A 409 -6.90 2.90 24.77
C GLY A 409 -8.16 2.48 25.56
N ASP A 410 -9.34 2.53 24.93
CA ASP A 410 -10.62 2.29 25.60
C ASP A 410 -11.17 0.86 25.42
N PHE A 411 -10.55 0.01 24.58
CA PHE A 411 -11.12 -1.30 24.21
C PHE A 411 -10.29 -2.50 24.63
N GLU A 412 -10.98 -3.53 25.10
CA GLU A 412 -10.41 -4.88 25.25
C GLU A 412 -10.32 -5.57 23.87
N THR A 413 -9.28 -6.38 23.69
CA THR A 413 -9.06 -7.17 22.48
C THR A 413 -10.22 -8.16 22.24
N GLY A 414 -10.64 -8.32 20.99
CA GLY A 414 -11.75 -9.22 20.61
C GLY A 414 -13.16 -8.63 20.71
N THR A 415 -13.30 -7.35 21.05
CA THR A 415 -14.57 -6.63 20.99
C THR A 415 -14.94 -6.22 19.55
N LEU A 416 -16.23 -6.02 19.26
CA LEU A 416 -16.69 -5.55 17.94
C LEU A 416 -16.08 -4.18 17.60
N GLN A 417 -15.92 -3.30 18.59
CA GLN A 417 -15.31 -1.99 18.39
C GLN A 417 -13.84 -2.10 17.98
N TYR A 418 -13.10 -3.02 18.61
CA TYR A 418 -11.73 -3.33 18.23
C TYR A 418 -11.67 -3.87 16.79
N PHE A 419 -12.55 -4.80 16.41
CA PHE A 419 -12.64 -5.29 15.02
C PHE A 419 -12.93 -4.17 14.01
N LEU A 420 -13.89 -3.28 14.28
CA LEU A 420 -14.21 -2.15 13.40
C LEU A 420 -13.02 -1.20 13.24
N LEU A 421 -12.26 -0.98 14.32
CA LEU A 421 -11.05 -0.18 14.30
C LEU A 421 -9.96 -0.82 13.45
N GLN A 422 -9.69 -2.12 13.64
CA GLN A 422 -8.74 -2.89 12.82
C GLN A 422 -9.14 -2.88 11.34
N GLN A 423 -10.42 -3.09 11.04
CA GLN A 423 -10.95 -3.03 9.68
C GLN A 423 -10.71 -1.66 9.05
N SER A 424 -10.98 -0.57 9.79
CA SER A 424 -10.79 0.78 9.26
C SER A 424 -9.33 1.12 9.00
N LEU A 425 -8.41 0.61 9.83
CA LEU A 425 -6.98 0.76 9.61
C LEU A 425 -6.51 -0.05 8.41
N ALA A 426 -6.97 -1.30 8.28
CA ALA A 426 -6.63 -2.15 7.15
C ALA A 426 -7.07 -1.51 5.83
N GLU A 427 -8.28 -0.94 5.79
CA GLU A 427 -8.79 -0.17 4.66
C GLU A 427 -7.95 1.10 4.42
N ALA A 428 -7.65 1.87 5.47
CA ALA A 428 -6.86 3.09 5.36
C ALA A 428 -5.44 2.84 4.83
N THR A 429 -4.78 1.76 5.27
CA THR A 429 -3.45 1.41 4.77
C THR A 429 -3.52 0.87 3.34
N SER A 430 -4.51 0.03 3.02
CA SER A 430 -4.71 -0.48 1.65
C SER A 430 -4.84 0.67 0.63
N ASP A 431 -5.64 1.68 0.97
CA ASP A 431 -5.82 2.91 0.19
C ASP A 431 -4.56 3.79 0.09
N MET A 432 -3.46 3.42 0.76
CA MET A 432 -2.20 4.17 0.78
C MET A 432 -1.00 3.30 0.45
N ALA A 433 -1.21 2.02 0.17
CA ALA A 433 -0.12 1.07 0.08
C ALA A 433 0.75 1.31 -1.16
N ALA A 434 0.17 1.87 -2.23
CA ALA A 434 0.87 2.26 -3.44
C ALA A 434 1.76 3.51 -3.27
N ALA A 435 1.57 4.32 -2.21
CA ALA A 435 2.33 5.54 -1.98
C ALA A 435 3.81 5.23 -1.70
N LEU A 436 4.71 5.91 -2.41
CA LEU A 436 6.15 5.78 -2.25
C LEU A 436 6.74 6.96 -1.46
N PRO A 437 7.92 6.82 -0.83
CA PRO A 437 8.51 7.88 0.01
C PRO A 437 8.73 9.25 -0.66
N ASP A 438 8.87 9.27 -1.99
CA ASP A 438 9.00 10.46 -2.82
C ASP A 438 7.66 11.18 -3.07
N ASP A 439 6.53 10.53 -2.83
CA ASP A 439 5.20 11.11 -2.97
C ASP A 439 4.81 11.92 -1.71
N GLU A 440 4.24 13.11 -1.87
CA GLU A 440 3.71 13.89 -0.73
C GLU A 440 2.62 13.12 0.04
N PHE A 441 1.87 12.27 -0.66
CA PHE A 441 0.84 11.40 -0.11
C PHE A 441 1.39 10.37 0.88
N TYR A 442 2.69 10.07 0.86
CA TYR A 442 3.36 9.18 1.81
C TYR A 442 3.28 9.67 3.26
N LEU A 443 3.11 10.98 3.48
CA LEU A 443 2.85 11.54 4.82
C LEU A 443 1.58 10.95 5.43
N LEU A 444 0.57 10.64 4.61
CA LEU A 444 -0.63 9.99 5.10
C LEU A 444 -0.36 8.53 5.45
N LYS A 445 0.39 7.80 4.60
CA LYS A 445 0.80 6.41 4.88
C LYS A 445 1.54 6.33 6.21
N LYS A 446 2.50 7.23 6.46
CA LYS A 446 3.18 7.34 7.77
C LYS A 446 2.20 7.54 8.92
N ALA A 447 1.26 8.49 8.80
CA ALA A 447 0.29 8.75 9.86
C ALA A 447 -0.64 7.56 10.15
N VAL A 448 -1.05 6.80 9.11
CA VAL A 448 -1.84 5.57 9.27
C VAL A 448 -1.02 4.48 9.93
N LEU A 449 0.23 4.28 9.50
CA LEU A 449 1.12 3.30 10.11
C LEU A 449 1.43 3.64 11.57
N GLU A 450 1.73 4.90 11.90
CA GLU A 450 1.91 5.38 13.28
C GLU A 450 0.66 5.14 14.14
N ALA A 451 -0.53 5.39 13.61
CA ALA A 451 -1.77 5.10 14.32
C ALA A 451 -1.98 3.59 14.53
N SER A 452 -1.55 2.76 13.58
CA SER A 452 -1.67 1.29 13.67
C SER A 452 -0.80 0.69 14.78
N VAL A 453 0.40 1.22 15.03
CA VAL A 453 1.29 0.78 16.12
C VAL A 453 0.63 0.88 17.48
N ALA A 454 -0.20 1.90 17.68
CA ALA A 454 -0.84 2.14 18.96
C ALA A 454 -2.07 1.26 19.22
N ILE A 455 -2.55 0.56 18.19
CA ILE A 455 -3.64 -0.40 18.30
C ILE A 455 -2.99 -1.76 18.44
N ASP A 456 -2.70 -2.12 19.70
CA ASP A 456 -2.00 -3.35 20.08
C ASP A 456 -2.65 -4.56 19.40
N GLY A 457 -1.85 -5.40 18.73
CA GLY A 457 -2.30 -6.61 18.04
C GLY A 457 -2.52 -6.54 16.52
N VAL A 458 -2.43 -5.37 15.86
CA VAL A 458 -2.54 -5.29 14.38
C VAL A 458 -1.17 -5.38 13.70
N VAL A 459 -0.24 -4.51 14.11
CA VAL A 459 1.13 -4.42 13.58
C VAL A 459 2.04 -4.01 14.73
N SER A 460 3.20 -4.66 14.87
CA SER A 460 4.18 -4.24 15.88
C SER A 460 4.85 -2.92 15.48
N ALA A 461 5.39 -2.18 16.46
CA ALA A 461 6.13 -0.95 16.17
C ALA A 461 7.34 -1.21 15.26
N GLU A 462 7.97 -2.36 15.49
CA GLU A 462 9.09 -2.90 14.76
C GLU A 462 8.69 -3.24 13.32
N ASP A 463 7.53 -3.87 13.10
CA ASP A 463 7.01 -4.16 11.76
C ASP A 463 6.71 -2.91 10.94
N VAL A 464 6.18 -1.87 11.58
CA VAL A 464 6.00 -0.56 10.93
C VAL A 464 7.34 0.06 10.58
N GLN A 465 8.32 0.03 11.48
CA GLN A 465 9.66 0.55 11.18
C GLN A 465 10.32 -0.23 10.04
N GLY A 466 10.21 -1.56 10.03
CA GLY A 466 10.72 -2.39 8.95
C GLY A 466 10.07 -2.07 7.60
N MET A 467 8.75 -1.82 7.57
CA MET A 467 8.05 -1.34 6.36
C MET A 467 8.58 0.01 5.87
N LEU A 468 8.77 0.98 6.77
CA LEU A 468 9.33 2.29 6.42
C LEU A 468 10.75 2.18 5.87
N ILE A 469 11.58 1.29 6.42
CA ILE A 469 12.93 1.01 5.89
C ILE A 469 12.84 0.43 4.49
N MET A 470 12.01 -0.60 4.27
CA MET A 470 11.87 -1.22 2.95
C MET A 470 11.44 -0.20 1.89
N ASP A 471 10.43 0.62 2.20
CA ASP A 471 9.96 1.68 1.31
C ASP A 471 11.10 2.69 1.00
N THR A 472 11.85 3.10 2.02
CA THR A 472 12.96 4.05 1.88
C THR A 472 14.12 3.47 1.06
N LEU A 473 14.45 2.20 1.25
CA LEU A 473 15.47 1.50 0.44
C LEU A 473 15.04 1.36 -1.01
N ALA A 474 13.77 1.04 -1.27
CA ALA A 474 13.23 0.99 -2.62
C ALA A 474 13.34 2.36 -3.32
N ALA A 475 12.99 3.44 -2.62
CA ALA A 475 13.15 4.81 -3.13
C ALA A 475 14.63 5.17 -3.38
N LEU A 476 15.54 4.75 -2.51
CA LEU A 476 16.99 4.95 -2.68
C LEU A 476 17.53 4.22 -3.92
N ILE A 477 17.15 2.95 -4.14
CA ILE A 477 17.53 2.18 -5.33
C ILE A 477 17.06 2.93 -6.60
N TYR A 478 15.82 3.43 -6.59
CA TYR A 478 15.28 4.19 -7.70
C TYR A 478 16.05 5.51 -7.93
N ALA A 479 16.33 6.28 -6.87
CA ALA A 479 17.09 7.53 -6.96
C ALA A 479 18.52 7.32 -7.49
N VAL A 480 19.19 6.22 -7.12
CA VAL A 480 20.48 5.83 -7.69
C VAL A 480 20.33 5.56 -9.19
N SER A 481 19.27 4.88 -9.62
CA SER A 481 19.00 4.57 -11.03
C SER A 481 18.71 5.82 -11.87
N GLU A 482 18.12 6.86 -11.29
CA GLU A 482 17.92 8.16 -11.94
C GLU A 482 19.16 9.05 -11.91
N GLY A 483 20.12 8.74 -11.03
CA GLY A 483 21.34 9.53 -10.85
C GLY A 483 21.15 10.75 -9.94
N ASP A 484 20.11 10.76 -9.11
CA ASP A 484 19.89 11.81 -8.10
C ASP A 484 20.72 11.54 -6.84
N VAL A 485 22.03 11.72 -6.96
CA VAL A 485 22.98 11.41 -5.89
C VAL A 485 22.78 12.28 -4.64
N ALA A 486 22.30 13.53 -4.81
CA ALA A 486 22.05 14.43 -3.69
C ALA A 486 20.90 13.92 -2.80
N ASN A 487 19.82 13.44 -3.41
CA ASN A 487 18.70 12.86 -2.68
C ASN A 487 19.09 11.51 -2.04
N VAL A 488 19.91 10.70 -2.72
CA VAL A 488 20.45 9.44 -2.18
C VAL A 488 21.21 9.69 -0.87
N GLN A 489 22.14 10.65 -0.86
CA GLN A 489 22.92 10.97 0.33
C GLN A 489 22.03 11.43 1.50
N LYS A 490 21.13 12.38 1.23
CA LYS A 490 20.21 12.91 2.25
C LYS A 490 19.37 11.80 2.87
N THR A 491 18.74 10.98 2.02
CA THR A 491 17.83 9.92 2.45
C THR A 491 18.58 8.79 3.17
N TRP A 492 19.82 8.47 2.75
CA TRP A 492 20.67 7.51 3.46
C TRP A 492 20.99 7.96 4.89
N ILE A 493 21.36 9.23 5.09
CA ILE A 493 21.62 9.79 6.42
C ILE A 493 20.37 9.69 7.31
N GLU A 494 19.19 9.94 6.74
CA GLU A 494 17.91 9.80 7.46
C GLU A 494 17.59 8.32 7.79
N LEU A 495 18.02 7.37 6.94
CA LEU A 495 17.78 5.94 7.12
C LEU A 495 18.72 5.29 8.15
N GLN A 496 19.97 5.75 8.26
CA GLN A 496 20.99 5.14 9.13
C GLN A 496 20.55 4.86 10.58
N PRO A 497 19.89 5.81 11.30
CA PRO A 497 19.45 5.55 12.67
C PRO A 497 18.47 4.38 12.78
N HIS A 498 17.72 4.10 11.72
CA HIS A 498 16.76 3.01 11.66
C HIS A 498 17.43 1.67 11.35
N LEU A 499 18.56 1.65 10.62
CA LEU A 499 19.30 0.40 10.35
C LEU A 499 19.94 -0.21 11.60
N ALA A 500 20.17 0.60 12.65
CA ALA A 500 20.73 0.12 13.91
C ALA A 500 19.88 -0.98 14.59
N MET A 501 18.60 -1.11 14.25
CA MET A 501 17.77 -2.21 14.76
C MET A 501 18.10 -3.57 14.15
N LEU A 502 18.73 -3.60 12.96
CA LEU A 502 19.15 -4.84 12.29
C LEU A 502 20.44 -5.41 12.91
N GLU A 503 21.20 -4.59 13.62
CA GLU A 503 22.47 -4.97 14.27
C GLU A 503 22.28 -5.52 15.70
N GLN A 504 21.04 -5.51 16.22
CA GLN A 504 20.75 -5.99 17.58
C GLN A 504 20.80 -7.53 17.65
N GLU A 505 21.29 -8.08 18.76
CA GLU A 505 21.40 -9.55 18.96
C GLU A 505 20.04 -10.26 18.98
N GLU A 506 18.99 -9.59 19.47
CA GLU A 506 17.61 -10.08 19.43
C GLU A 506 16.83 -9.30 18.35
N ILE A 507 16.71 -9.89 17.16
CA ILE A 507 15.91 -9.33 16.07
C ILE A 507 14.44 -9.51 16.43
N THR A 508 13.75 -8.40 16.69
CA THR A 508 12.31 -8.35 16.99
C THR A 508 11.44 -8.29 15.74
N LEU A 509 12.04 -8.03 14.57
CA LEU A 509 11.39 -8.00 13.27
C LEU A 509 10.97 -9.40 12.81
N GLN A 510 9.87 -9.49 12.04
CA GLN A 510 9.52 -10.72 11.34
C GLN A 510 10.67 -11.18 10.42
N GLU A 511 10.92 -12.50 10.39
CA GLU A 511 12.07 -13.09 9.69
C GLU A 511 12.06 -12.78 8.18
N ASP A 512 10.87 -12.79 7.57
CA ASP A 512 10.68 -12.48 6.16
C ASP A 512 11.01 -11.02 5.83
N MET A 513 10.57 -10.10 6.66
CA MET A 513 10.87 -8.68 6.55
C MET A 513 12.35 -8.38 6.77
N HIS A 514 12.98 -9.02 7.76
CA HIS A 514 14.42 -8.89 7.98
C HIS A 514 15.22 -9.36 6.75
N LYS A 515 14.87 -10.51 6.17
CA LYS A 515 15.49 -11.02 4.94
C LYS A 515 15.30 -10.05 3.77
N GLU A 516 14.13 -9.44 3.63
CA GLU A 516 13.85 -8.49 2.55
C GLU A 516 14.67 -7.20 2.70
N ILE A 517 14.77 -6.66 3.92
CA ILE A 517 15.58 -5.47 4.19
C ILE A 517 17.05 -5.72 3.81
N LEU A 518 17.60 -6.89 4.18
CA LEU A 518 18.95 -7.27 3.80
C LEU A 518 19.11 -7.45 2.28
N ALA A 519 18.12 -8.03 1.60
CA ALA A 519 18.12 -8.17 0.15
C ALA A 519 18.10 -6.80 -0.55
N LEU A 520 17.28 -5.86 -0.07
CA LEU A 520 17.21 -4.48 -0.59
C LEU A 520 18.49 -3.70 -0.30
N LEU A 521 19.11 -3.86 0.87
CA LEU A 521 20.41 -3.27 1.18
C LEU A 521 21.51 -3.78 0.23
N GLY A 522 21.53 -5.08 -0.06
CA GLY A 522 22.45 -5.67 -1.03
C GLY A 522 22.26 -5.09 -2.44
N ARG A 523 21.00 -5.02 -2.91
CA ARG A 523 20.66 -4.40 -4.20
C ARG A 523 21.01 -2.92 -4.25
N PHE A 524 20.80 -2.19 -3.16
CA PHE A 524 21.19 -0.78 -3.07
C PHE A 524 22.72 -0.63 -3.15
N ALA A 525 23.47 -1.48 -2.45
CA ALA A 525 24.92 -1.50 -2.52
C ALA A 525 25.43 -1.81 -3.95
N GLU A 526 24.84 -2.80 -4.62
CA GLU A 526 25.14 -3.14 -6.03
C GLU A 526 24.81 -1.97 -6.98
N ALA A 527 23.65 -1.33 -6.80
CA ALA A 527 23.25 -0.17 -7.59
C ALA A 527 24.25 0.99 -7.44
N VAL A 528 24.68 1.26 -6.20
CA VAL A 528 25.71 2.28 -5.92
C VAL A 528 27.06 1.89 -6.52
N GLN A 529 27.47 0.62 -6.42
CA GLN A 529 28.72 0.13 -7.00
C GLN A 529 28.75 0.25 -8.53
N SER A 530 27.64 -0.04 -9.21
CA SER A 530 27.52 0.12 -10.66
C SER A 530 27.73 1.57 -11.12
N ARG A 531 27.53 2.54 -10.21
CA ARG A 531 27.70 3.99 -10.43
C ARG A 531 28.76 4.61 -9.53
N GLU A 532 29.72 3.82 -9.05
CA GLU A 532 30.71 4.24 -8.05
C GLU A 532 31.42 5.54 -8.45
N SER A 533 31.80 5.70 -9.72
CA SER A 533 32.48 6.92 -10.20
C SER A 533 31.66 8.21 -10.02
N GLN A 534 30.33 8.14 -10.08
CA GLN A 534 29.44 9.28 -9.89
C GLN A 534 29.15 9.50 -8.41
N VAL A 535 28.88 8.43 -7.67
CA VAL A 535 28.52 8.51 -6.24
C VAL A 535 29.72 8.89 -5.39
N ALA A 536 30.88 8.25 -5.58
CA ALA A 536 32.10 8.52 -4.84
C ALA A 536 32.66 9.93 -5.08
N SER A 537 32.28 10.58 -6.18
CA SER A 537 32.65 11.98 -6.45
C SER A 537 31.94 12.97 -5.52
N ILE A 538 30.82 12.57 -4.94
CA ILE A 538 29.98 13.39 -4.05
C ILE A 538 30.14 12.92 -2.60
N ASP A 539 30.06 11.60 -2.37
CA ASP A 539 30.18 11.01 -1.04
C ASP A 539 30.96 9.67 -1.08
N PRO A 540 32.27 9.70 -0.77
CA PRO A 540 33.08 8.49 -0.68
C PRO A 540 32.82 7.68 0.59
N GLU A 541 32.23 8.26 1.64
CA GLU A 541 31.94 7.53 2.88
C GLU A 541 30.75 6.58 2.68
N LEU A 542 29.77 6.98 1.86
CA LEU A 542 28.63 6.15 1.50
C LEU A 542 29.06 4.84 0.83
N THR A 543 29.97 4.90 -0.15
CA THR A 543 30.44 3.70 -0.87
C THR A 543 31.20 2.76 0.07
N ASP A 544 31.98 3.30 1.00
CA ASP A 544 32.70 2.51 2.00
C ASP A 544 31.76 1.81 3.00
N GLN A 545 30.70 2.49 3.45
CA GLN A 545 29.70 1.90 4.35
C GLN A 545 28.93 0.75 3.68
N LEU A 546 28.60 0.90 2.39
CA LEU A 546 27.81 -0.09 1.66
C LEU A 546 28.58 -1.36 1.27
N LYS A 547 29.92 -1.34 1.31
CA LYS A 547 30.75 -2.52 1.02
C LYS A 547 30.41 -3.72 1.90
N ALA A 548 29.96 -3.49 3.14
CA ALA A 548 29.58 -4.56 4.05
C ALA A 548 28.32 -5.33 3.59
N TYR A 549 27.48 -4.70 2.77
CA TYR A 549 26.22 -5.26 2.26
C TYR A 549 26.33 -5.81 0.85
N LEU A 550 27.46 -5.61 0.16
CA LEU A 550 27.69 -6.26 -1.12
C LEU A 550 27.65 -7.78 -0.94
N PRO A 551 27.08 -8.53 -1.91
CA PRO A 551 27.13 -9.98 -1.86
C PRO A 551 28.59 -10.40 -1.72
N VAL A 552 28.90 -11.14 -0.67
CA VAL A 552 30.19 -11.82 -0.59
C VAL A 552 30.17 -12.79 -1.76
N ASP A 553 31.07 -12.59 -2.72
CA ASP A 553 31.38 -13.60 -3.73
C ASP A 553 31.83 -14.84 -2.98
N HIS A 554 30.89 -15.71 -2.62
CA HIS A 554 31.14 -17.09 -2.32
C HIS A 554 31.50 -17.79 -3.63
N ALA A 555 32.55 -17.32 -4.29
CA ALA A 555 33.49 -18.23 -4.91
C ALA A 555 34.09 -19.04 -3.76
N GLU A 556 33.30 -19.98 -3.21
CA GLU A 556 33.88 -21.12 -2.53
C GLU A 556 34.81 -21.73 -3.56
N THR A 557 36.10 -21.42 -3.46
CA THR A 557 37.16 -22.22 -4.04
C THR A 557 37.10 -23.54 -3.31
N VAL A 558 36.12 -24.37 -3.67
CA VAL A 558 36.08 -25.77 -3.28
C VAL A 558 37.45 -26.30 -3.70
N SER A 559 38.23 -26.78 -2.73
CA SER A 559 39.53 -27.36 -3.02
C SER A 559 39.34 -28.48 -4.04
N VAL A 560 39.74 -28.20 -5.28
CA VAL A 560 39.64 -29.13 -6.40
C VAL A 560 40.53 -30.32 -6.09
N MET A 561 39.98 -31.53 -6.12
CA MET A 561 40.73 -32.75 -5.87
C MET A 561 41.82 -32.89 -6.94
N SER A 562 43.03 -33.29 -6.53
CA SER A 562 44.10 -33.55 -7.48
C SER A 562 43.73 -34.69 -8.45
N ASP A 563 44.31 -34.69 -9.66
CA ASP A 563 44.01 -35.73 -10.65
C ASP A 563 44.40 -37.14 -10.17
N GLU A 564 45.39 -37.24 -9.28
CA GLU A 564 45.81 -38.49 -8.64
C GLU A 564 44.74 -39.00 -7.67
N GLU A 565 44.27 -38.15 -6.76
CA GLU A 565 43.20 -38.47 -5.81
C GLU A 565 41.89 -38.83 -6.52
N LEU A 566 41.54 -38.09 -7.59
CA LEU A 566 40.37 -38.39 -8.42
C LEU A 566 40.48 -39.77 -9.06
N THR A 567 41.67 -40.13 -9.55
CA THR A 567 41.93 -41.45 -10.15
C THR A 567 41.84 -42.56 -9.11
N ILE A 568 42.38 -42.35 -7.90
CA ILE A 568 42.29 -43.29 -6.78
C ILE A 568 40.82 -43.51 -6.37
N LEU A 569 40.04 -42.43 -6.23
CA LEU A 569 38.63 -42.50 -5.86
C LEU A 569 37.81 -43.28 -6.90
N VAL A 570 37.98 -42.95 -8.19
CA VAL A 570 37.27 -43.60 -9.30
C VAL A 570 37.64 -45.08 -9.40
N GLN A 571 38.92 -45.43 -9.25
CA GLN A 571 39.35 -46.81 -9.24
C GLN A 571 38.78 -47.58 -8.03
N GLY A 572 38.74 -46.95 -6.85
CA GLY A 572 38.09 -47.53 -5.67
C GLY A 572 36.59 -47.81 -5.87
N ILE A 573 35.87 -46.90 -6.54
CA ILE A 573 34.45 -47.12 -6.89
C ILE A 573 34.31 -48.31 -7.85
N ARG A 574 35.16 -48.37 -8.90
CA ARG A 574 35.18 -49.49 -9.84
C ARG A 574 35.41 -50.82 -9.11
N ASP A 575 36.42 -50.89 -8.26
CA ASP A 575 36.79 -52.11 -7.56
C ASP A 575 35.67 -52.59 -6.63
N ARG A 576 34.97 -51.68 -5.94
CA ARG A 576 33.77 -52.01 -5.13
C ARG A 576 32.61 -52.54 -5.98
N ILE A 577 32.35 -51.96 -7.15
CA ILE A 577 31.31 -52.46 -8.07
C ILE A 577 31.65 -53.89 -8.52
N PHE A 578 32.90 -54.14 -8.92
CA PHE A 578 33.33 -55.43 -9.47
C PHE A 578 33.74 -56.48 -8.42
N THR A 579 33.65 -56.15 -7.13
CA THR A 579 33.76 -57.13 -6.04
C THR A 579 32.64 -58.18 -6.16
N TYR A 580 31.50 -57.82 -6.74
CA TYR A 580 30.38 -58.73 -6.96
C TYR A 580 30.44 -59.40 -8.35
N HIS A 581 30.13 -60.70 -8.42
CA HIS A 581 30.12 -61.46 -9.68
C HIS A 581 28.77 -61.42 -10.42
N MET A 582 27.66 -61.18 -9.72
CA MET A 582 26.32 -61.15 -10.31
C MET A 582 25.94 -59.75 -10.81
N THR A 583 25.38 -59.67 -12.01
CA THR A 583 24.91 -58.43 -12.66
C THR A 583 24.03 -57.58 -11.76
N ARG A 584 23.03 -58.18 -11.08
CA ARG A 584 22.11 -57.46 -10.19
C ARG A 584 22.82 -56.82 -9.00
N SER A 585 23.77 -57.53 -8.39
CA SER A 585 24.55 -57.02 -7.26
C SER A 585 25.45 -55.85 -7.67
N ARG A 586 26.05 -55.92 -8.86
CA ARG A 586 26.84 -54.80 -9.42
C ARG A 586 26.00 -53.56 -9.67
N LEU A 587 24.78 -53.73 -10.21
CA LEU A 587 23.84 -52.63 -10.42
C LEU A 587 23.40 -51.98 -9.11
N ASN A 588 23.14 -52.78 -8.07
CA ASN A 588 22.80 -52.27 -6.75
C ASN A 588 23.97 -51.50 -6.13
N GLN A 589 25.20 -52.03 -6.22
CA GLN A 589 26.39 -51.34 -5.73
C GLN A 589 26.62 -50.03 -6.51
N PHE A 590 26.50 -50.06 -7.84
CA PHE A 590 26.60 -48.85 -8.66
C PHE A 590 25.59 -47.77 -8.23
N ALA A 591 24.33 -48.14 -8.02
CA ALA A 591 23.31 -47.19 -7.55
C ALA A 591 23.65 -46.63 -6.16
N ALA A 592 24.21 -47.44 -5.26
CA ALA A 592 24.66 -46.99 -3.95
C ALA A 592 25.83 -46.01 -4.03
N GLU A 593 26.83 -46.28 -4.89
CA GLU A 593 27.96 -45.37 -5.12
C GLU A 593 27.52 -44.05 -5.76
N VAL A 594 26.61 -44.10 -6.75
CA VAL A 594 26.06 -42.89 -7.37
C VAL A 594 25.32 -42.03 -6.35
N ARG A 595 24.52 -42.64 -5.48
CA ARG A 595 23.82 -41.94 -4.39
C ARG A 595 24.81 -41.37 -3.35
N ALA A 596 25.87 -42.11 -3.02
CA ALA A 596 26.91 -41.63 -2.10
C ALA A 596 27.69 -40.41 -2.63
N MET A 597 27.68 -40.20 -3.95
CA MET A 597 28.30 -39.04 -4.60
C MET A 597 27.34 -37.85 -4.78
N GLU A 598 26.06 -37.99 -4.49
CA GLU A 598 25.10 -36.89 -4.57
C GLU A 598 25.49 -35.79 -3.58
N GLY A 599 25.57 -34.54 -4.06
CA GLY A 599 26.02 -33.39 -3.26
C GLY A 599 27.54 -33.23 -3.18
N HIS A 600 28.34 -34.14 -3.76
CA HIS A 600 29.79 -33.95 -3.82
C HIS A 600 30.15 -32.79 -4.78
N PRO A 601 31.02 -31.84 -4.39
CA PRO A 601 31.31 -30.65 -5.21
C PRO A 601 31.94 -30.99 -6.57
N GLU A 602 32.61 -32.14 -6.66
CA GLU A 602 33.20 -32.67 -7.90
C GLU A 602 32.44 -33.82 -8.56
N GLN A 603 31.16 -34.04 -8.20
CA GLN A 603 30.34 -35.14 -8.74
C GLN A 603 30.42 -35.24 -10.27
N GLY A 604 30.36 -34.11 -10.98
CA GLY A 604 30.47 -34.09 -12.45
C GLY A 604 31.85 -34.48 -13.02
N ARG A 605 32.96 -34.26 -12.30
CA ARG A 605 34.30 -34.74 -12.71
C ARG A 605 34.42 -36.24 -12.47
N ILE A 606 33.95 -36.72 -11.32
CA ILE A 606 33.97 -38.14 -10.94
C ILE A 606 33.15 -38.97 -11.94
N LEU A 607 31.92 -38.55 -12.26
CA LEU A 607 31.06 -39.24 -13.21
C LEU A 607 31.66 -39.30 -14.61
N ARG A 608 32.26 -38.21 -15.12
CA ARG A 608 32.95 -38.20 -16.42
C ARG A 608 34.13 -39.17 -16.47
N ARG A 609 34.85 -39.33 -15.37
CA ARG A 609 35.97 -40.28 -15.29
C ARG A 609 35.47 -41.73 -15.18
N LEU A 610 34.42 -41.98 -14.39
CA LEU A 610 33.75 -43.29 -14.32
C LEU A 610 33.21 -43.74 -15.67
N TYR A 611 32.69 -42.82 -16.49
CA TYR A 611 32.21 -43.11 -17.85
C TYR A 611 33.29 -43.77 -18.73
N VAL A 612 34.55 -43.33 -18.58
CA VAL A 612 35.69 -43.85 -19.36
C VAL A 612 36.23 -45.17 -18.77
N VAL A 613 36.11 -45.34 -17.45
CA VAL A 613 36.77 -46.43 -16.71
C VAL A 613 35.90 -47.70 -16.62
N LEU A 614 34.57 -47.56 -16.60
CA LEU A 614 33.66 -48.71 -16.53
C LEU A 614 33.51 -49.39 -17.91
N PRO A 615 33.56 -50.72 -17.98
CA PRO A 615 33.48 -51.45 -19.25
C PRO A 615 32.06 -51.52 -19.82
N ASP A 616 31.97 -51.66 -21.14
CA ASP A 616 30.75 -52.00 -21.87
C ASP A 616 30.37 -53.47 -21.61
N GLY A 617 29.69 -53.70 -20.48
CA GLY A 617 29.15 -54.98 -20.08
C GLY A 617 27.63 -55.08 -20.24
N PRO A 618 27.02 -56.26 -19.93
CA PRO A 618 25.56 -56.44 -19.93
C PRO A 618 24.83 -55.47 -18.98
N GLU A 619 25.53 -54.85 -18.04
CA GLU A 619 25.01 -53.85 -17.11
C GLU A 619 24.76 -52.46 -17.76
N LEU A 620 25.37 -52.18 -18.92
CA LEU A 620 25.32 -50.89 -19.64
C LEU A 620 25.69 -49.69 -18.75
N PHE A 621 26.80 -49.79 -18.01
CA PHE A 621 27.24 -48.74 -17.09
C PHE A 621 27.48 -47.38 -17.75
N PRO A 622 28.14 -47.28 -18.92
CA PRO A 622 28.38 -45.99 -19.56
C PRO A 622 27.10 -45.23 -19.89
N ASP A 623 26.05 -45.92 -20.36
CA ASP A 623 24.74 -45.32 -20.64
C ASP A 623 24.07 -44.77 -19.38
N ARG A 624 24.17 -45.51 -18.26
CA ARG A 624 23.64 -45.08 -16.96
C ARG A 624 24.38 -43.87 -16.43
N ILE A 625 25.71 -43.87 -16.52
CA ILE A 625 26.52 -42.71 -16.12
C ILE A 625 26.22 -41.51 -17.01
N ARG A 626 26.02 -41.70 -18.32
CA ARG A 626 25.64 -40.61 -19.21
C ARG A 626 24.34 -39.94 -18.78
N LYS A 627 23.32 -40.73 -18.40
CA LYS A 627 22.07 -40.20 -17.83
C LYS A 627 22.31 -39.40 -16.56
N GLU A 628 23.18 -39.88 -15.67
CA GLU A 628 23.56 -39.19 -14.45
C GLU A 628 24.34 -37.89 -14.71
N ILE A 629 25.26 -37.88 -15.68
CA ILE A 629 25.96 -36.66 -16.10
C ILE A 629 24.96 -35.64 -16.63
N THR A 630 23.98 -36.07 -17.43
CA THR A 630 22.91 -35.18 -17.91
C THR A 630 22.08 -34.65 -16.74
N ARG A 631 21.68 -35.51 -15.79
CA ARG A 631 20.94 -35.10 -14.58
C ARG A 631 21.71 -34.06 -13.76
N VAL A 632 22.99 -34.31 -13.47
CA VAL A 632 23.85 -33.39 -12.70
C VAL A 632 24.12 -32.10 -13.47
N ARG A 633 24.28 -32.18 -14.80
CA ARG A 633 24.44 -30.99 -15.64
C ARG A 633 23.18 -30.12 -15.60
N TRP A 634 22.00 -30.72 -15.65
CA TRP A 634 20.74 -30.00 -15.55
C TRP A 634 20.53 -29.42 -14.14
N GLN A 635 20.93 -30.15 -13.09
CA GLN A 635 20.96 -29.60 -11.73
C GLN A 635 21.89 -28.39 -11.61
N ARG A 636 23.09 -28.46 -12.20
CA ARG A 636 24.08 -27.36 -12.15
C ARG A 636 23.79 -26.20 -13.08
N GLU A 637 23.29 -26.44 -14.28
CA GLU A 637 22.80 -25.36 -15.16
C GLU A 637 21.55 -24.72 -14.52
N GLY A 638 20.80 -25.46 -13.70
CA GLY A 638 19.79 -24.92 -12.79
C GLY A 638 20.32 -24.30 -11.48
N ASP A 639 21.64 -24.28 -11.26
CA ASP A 639 22.33 -23.61 -10.12
C ASP A 639 23.25 -22.45 -10.59
N MET A 640 23.73 -22.45 -11.84
CA MET A 640 24.46 -21.34 -12.49
C MET A 640 23.53 -20.39 -13.30
N ILE A 641 22.23 -20.66 -13.28
CA ILE A 641 21.11 -19.79 -13.71
C ILE A 641 20.16 -19.70 -12.51
#